data_AF-A0A3B9PB69-F1
#
_entry.id   AF-A0A3B9PB69-F1
#
_cell.length_a   1.000
_cell.length_b   1.000
_cell.length_c   1.000
_cell.angle_alpha   90.00
_cell.angle_beta   90.00
_cell.angle_gamma   90.00
#
_symmetry.space_group_name_H-M   'P 1'
#
loop_
_entity.id
_entity.type
_entity.pdbx_description
1 polymer ?
#
loop_
_entity_poly.entity_id
_entity_poly.type
_entity_poly.pdbx_seq_one_letter_code
_entity_poly.pdbx_strand_id
1 'polypeptide(L)'
;MTSTTKVLIENKIMTTNSKINTWLDRPVLPFWPRFTIYHLIVSLILVTTILTRFIMLGERVMSHDEVNHVVPAHTFYQGGGYRYDPVTHGPLQFHLIALSYTLFGDNDFTARIPDAVFGVAVVAFALFAFKDYLGRTGSLIAGFLFTISPYISFYSRYTRNEIYIVFWGMALIWGVLKYLKFGRKRTLLFITVITALHFTDKATSYIFTAELLIFLAVVFISHILTKPWHHNRYRTIFLLVVAVAMLAGVATFGIGYNALTNAPQTQDEDSVGVMLNELDASTRIMIGSLGLILIAGIVTAAYFLIKGIGWHSLRDERSFDLLILQGTIVLPLLAALPMDILGFNPMDYSSSGIITSVLFIIPLFIIALLIGIWWNWKTWAINIGTFWAIFAIFYTSLFTQGSGFPMGLMSALGYWMAQQGVTRGTQPLYYYALVQIPMYEFLPAFGTILAAIMAVPKVLQSLRAHQTELEIDESQEELEAVEIETIDVVTETEEELENEVLEHQSRIVDNEGEVRRPPVLALLLYWSVMSLIAFSFAGERMPWLTTHITMPMILTSGWSFGQIFKGFDWQSFKKQRGWLVLIIGFLFLLTTARTFGSLLGPNPPFQGKELAQLEATSTFLMAFIGMAATVTALFFLLQDWTLKQIGKLSLIVFIAVLSGITIRTSFRANFILYDTAKEFLVYAHAARDPKDVLEQVEEISHRTTGGKDIVVAYDSDLLYPYWWYFRDYPNKRWYSDNPTRDLQDAPIILVGSGNYGLIEPVVGDDYIRFDYTRLWWPSQAYYNLTFERVWNAISDPATRNALWEIWFNRNYDPYAQLANIDTLTLENWQPSDSFRMYIRKDVVSQIWEYGATPVTLEPSVDPYEANTIDLQASQLIQGGEQFQLSAPKDIDFAEDGTFYVSDSQNHRILHIDQEGNLLHSWGQYGASDYNAMIMAPEGSFNEPWGLAVGPDGSVYVADTWNNRIQKFTSDGEFITMWGEFGAAETPYHFWGPRGVAVDDQGRVYVTDTGNKRVVIFDSNGSSLASFGGAGLGVGQFDEPVGIAVDDLGRIYVADTWNKRIQVMIPTGDNLRYPTHITWDIEAWYGESLDNKPFLAVDEEYNSYVADPIFGRVLVFDIEGNFLQAWGGYGSGLNEIGTVGGLAVDSQGSVWVTDSRNNRIMRFDLPPAASEEGQSVEY
;
A
#
# COMPACT_ATOMS: atom_id res chain seq x y z
N MET A 1 39.81 63.96 -36.45
CA MET A 1 38.33 63.92 -36.60
C MET A 1 37.79 62.62 -35.99
N THR A 2 38.00 62.43 -34.68
CA THR A 2 37.78 61.13 -34.00
C THR A 2 37.24 61.35 -32.59
N SER A 3 36.18 62.16 -32.47
CA SER A 3 35.47 62.38 -31.20
C SER A 3 33.95 62.53 -31.34
N THR A 4 33.43 62.73 -32.55
CA THR A 4 32.00 63.03 -32.75
C THR A 4 31.16 61.83 -33.18
N THR A 5 31.77 60.76 -33.69
CA THR A 5 31.05 59.56 -34.15
C THR A 5 30.81 58.53 -33.05
N LYS A 6 31.58 58.56 -31.95
CA LYS A 6 31.38 57.68 -30.79
C LYS A 6 30.19 58.12 -29.91
N VAL A 7 29.95 59.43 -29.82
CA VAL A 7 28.85 60.00 -29.02
C VAL A 7 27.47 59.80 -29.68
N LEU A 8 27.40 59.70 -31.02
CA LEU A 8 26.15 59.44 -31.74
C LEU A 8 25.74 57.96 -31.75
N ILE A 9 26.68 57.03 -31.57
CA ILE A 9 26.38 55.59 -31.45
C ILE A 9 26.07 55.22 -29.99
N GLU A 10 26.73 55.83 -29.00
CA GLU A 10 26.36 55.64 -27.58
C GLU A 10 25.01 56.26 -27.23
N ASN A 11 24.63 57.39 -27.84
CA ASN A 11 23.30 57.97 -27.62
C ASN A 11 22.16 57.27 -28.39
N LYS A 12 22.45 56.42 -29.38
CA LYS A 12 21.43 55.59 -30.07
C LYS A 12 21.26 54.21 -29.44
N ILE A 13 22.23 53.76 -28.64
CA ILE A 13 22.16 52.51 -27.85
C ILE A 13 21.58 52.76 -26.44
N MET A 14 21.59 54.01 -25.94
CA MET A 14 20.96 54.40 -24.67
C MET A 14 19.45 54.71 -24.77
N THR A 15 18.84 54.71 -25.95
CA THR A 15 17.41 55.06 -26.14
C THR A 15 16.50 53.91 -26.60
N THR A 16 16.97 52.66 -26.57
CA THR A 16 16.15 51.47 -26.87
C THR A 16 15.87 50.58 -25.65
N ASN A 17 16.16 51.04 -24.44
CA ASN A 17 15.51 50.50 -23.25
C ASN A 17 14.24 51.32 -22.97
N SER A 18 13.22 51.10 -23.80
CA SER A 18 11.85 51.33 -23.34
C SER A 18 11.62 50.35 -22.18
N LYS A 19 11.93 50.79 -20.95
CA LYS A 19 11.37 50.21 -19.74
C LYS A 19 9.86 50.20 -19.98
N ILE A 20 9.33 49.04 -20.36
CA ILE A 20 7.91 48.83 -20.55
C ILE A 20 7.31 49.18 -19.20
N ASN A 21 6.65 50.34 -19.13
CA ASN A 21 6.06 50.89 -17.93
C ASN A 21 4.79 50.07 -17.62
N THR A 22 4.97 48.81 -17.24
CA THR A 22 3.85 47.93 -16.87
C THR A 22 3.37 48.28 -15.48
N TRP A 23 2.07 48.09 -15.20
CA TRP A 23 1.52 48.35 -13.87
C TRP A 23 2.24 47.55 -12.77
N LEU A 24 2.82 46.40 -13.10
CA LEU A 24 3.62 45.54 -12.23
C LEU A 24 4.95 46.18 -11.76
N ASP A 25 5.48 47.15 -12.51
CA ASP A 25 6.74 47.85 -12.18
C ASP A 25 6.52 49.09 -11.29
N ARG A 26 5.26 49.40 -10.93
CA ARG A 26 4.96 50.52 -10.02
C ARG A 26 5.47 50.21 -8.61
N PRO A 27 6.14 51.16 -7.93
CA PRO A 27 6.57 50.97 -6.54
C PRO A 27 5.34 50.91 -5.63
N VAL A 28 5.35 49.99 -4.67
CA VAL A 28 4.29 49.87 -3.65
C VAL A 28 4.48 50.89 -2.56
N LEU A 29 5.73 51.08 -2.13
CA LEU A 29 6.12 51.96 -1.05
C LEU A 29 6.95 53.11 -1.62
N PRO A 30 6.56 54.38 -1.40
CA PRO A 30 7.30 55.53 -1.92
C PRO A 30 8.77 55.56 -1.47
N PHE A 31 9.06 55.05 -0.27
CA PHE A 31 10.41 55.00 0.32
C PHE A 31 11.26 53.81 -0.18
N TRP A 32 10.66 52.80 -0.83
CA TRP A 32 11.38 51.65 -1.37
C TRP A 32 11.04 51.42 -2.85
N PRO A 33 11.57 52.24 -3.77
CA PRO A 33 11.19 52.20 -5.19
C PRO A 33 11.53 50.90 -5.91
N ARG A 34 12.43 50.08 -5.36
CA ARG A 34 12.79 48.76 -5.90
C ARG A 34 11.72 47.70 -5.60
N PHE A 35 10.91 47.87 -4.54
CA PHE A 35 9.83 46.96 -4.20
C PHE A 35 8.57 47.32 -4.98
N THR A 36 8.39 46.65 -6.11
CA THR A 36 7.27 46.88 -7.03
C THR A 36 6.08 45.98 -6.75
N ILE A 37 4.92 46.26 -7.38
CA ILE A 37 3.72 45.42 -7.27
C ILE A 37 4.01 43.96 -7.64
N TYR A 38 4.88 43.71 -8.63
CA TYR A 38 5.35 42.35 -8.94
C TYR A 38 5.96 41.65 -7.70
N HIS A 39 6.85 42.33 -6.97
CA HIS A 39 7.51 41.78 -5.79
C HIS A 39 6.52 41.54 -4.65
N LEU A 40 5.53 42.43 -4.49
CA LEU A 40 4.45 42.23 -3.52
C LEU A 40 3.63 40.98 -3.84
N ILE A 41 3.20 40.79 -5.10
CA ILE A 41 2.41 39.60 -5.49
C ILE A 41 3.23 38.32 -5.32
N VAL A 42 4.51 38.31 -5.74
CA VAL A 42 5.42 37.17 -5.51
C VAL A 42 5.51 36.86 -4.01
N SER A 43 5.69 37.88 -3.17
CA SER A 43 5.79 37.70 -1.72
C SER A 43 4.51 37.16 -1.12
N LEU A 44 3.34 37.68 -1.54
CA LEU A 44 2.04 37.19 -1.07
C LEU A 44 1.80 35.74 -1.48
N ILE A 45 2.13 35.36 -2.71
CA ILE A 45 2.04 33.97 -3.18
C ILE A 45 2.92 33.09 -2.31
N LEU A 46 4.22 33.39 -2.17
CA LEU A 46 5.15 32.58 -1.40
C LEU A 46 4.78 32.47 0.08
N VAL A 47 4.38 33.57 0.72
CA VAL A 47 3.92 33.54 2.13
C VAL A 47 2.67 32.67 2.26
N THR A 48 1.71 32.80 1.35
CA THR A 48 0.49 31.96 1.36
C THR A 48 0.85 30.49 1.12
N THR A 49 1.79 30.20 0.22
CA THR A 49 2.28 28.83 0.00
C THR A 49 2.91 28.26 1.26
N ILE A 50 3.85 28.98 1.90
CA ILE A 50 4.50 28.51 3.13
C ILE A 50 3.46 28.26 4.22
N LEU A 51 2.53 29.19 4.46
CA LEU A 51 1.47 29.00 5.44
C LEU A 51 0.61 27.78 5.12
N THR A 52 0.15 27.64 3.87
CA THR A 52 -0.71 26.52 3.48
C THR A 52 0.01 25.17 3.47
N ARG A 53 1.34 25.11 3.33
CA ARG A 53 2.09 23.84 3.40
C ARG A 53 2.46 23.44 4.83
N PHE A 54 2.70 24.39 5.73
CA PHE A 54 3.16 24.08 7.10
C PHE A 54 2.08 24.12 8.18
N ILE A 55 0.95 24.82 7.97
CA ILE A 55 -0.15 24.82 8.95
C ILE A 55 -0.76 23.42 9.05
N MET A 56 -1.00 22.94 10.29
CA MET A 56 -1.62 21.64 10.59
C MET A 56 -0.93 20.45 9.89
N LEU A 57 0.39 20.52 9.69
CA LEU A 57 1.12 19.50 8.93
C LEU A 57 1.15 18.14 9.67
N GLY A 58 1.12 18.15 11.01
CA GLY A 58 1.10 16.95 11.84
C GLY A 58 -0.30 16.43 12.23
N GLU A 59 -1.38 17.12 11.87
CA GLU A 59 -2.73 16.78 12.37
C GLU A 59 -3.32 15.51 11.73
N ARG A 60 -3.12 15.34 10.41
CA ARG A 60 -3.62 14.19 9.65
C ARG A 60 -3.06 12.87 10.15
N VAL A 61 -3.90 11.84 10.23
CA VAL A 61 -3.47 10.47 10.57
C VAL A 61 -2.45 9.95 9.55
N MET A 62 -1.39 9.30 10.03
CA MET A 62 -0.44 8.61 9.16
C MET A 62 -1.15 7.46 8.45
N SER A 63 -1.29 7.54 7.14
CA SER A 63 -1.95 6.50 6.37
C SER A 63 -1.06 5.26 6.20
N HIS A 64 -1.66 4.16 5.74
CA HIS A 64 -0.93 2.97 5.30
C HIS A 64 0.23 3.30 4.34
N ASP A 65 -0.01 4.19 3.37
CA ASP A 65 1.02 4.59 2.41
C ASP A 65 2.15 5.41 3.05
N GLU A 66 1.84 6.28 4.01
CA GLU A 66 2.87 7.10 4.68
C GLU A 66 3.74 6.26 5.62
N VAL A 67 3.15 5.31 6.34
CA VAL A 67 3.85 4.44 7.30
C VAL A 67 4.94 3.59 6.63
N ASN A 68 4.68 3.13 5.40
CA ASN A 68 5.68 2.45 4.55
C ASN A 68 6.91 3.31 4.23
N HIS A 69 6.82 4.63 4.40
CA HIS A 69 7.93 5.54 4.24
C HIS A 69 8.53 5.99 5.58
N VAL A 70 7.69 6.34 6.55
CA VAL A 70 8.15 6.95 7.81
C VAL A 70 8.83 5.96 8.74
N VAL A 71 8.39 4.70 8.78
CA VAL A 71 8.99 3.70 9.67
C VAL A 71 10.37 3.26 9.17
N PRO A 72 10.58 2.89 7.89
CA PRO A 72 11.92 2.57 7.40
C PRO A 72 12.88 3.76 7.48
N ALA A 73 12.39 4.99 7.24
CA ALA A 73 13.21 6.19 7.40
C ALA A 73 13.61 6.42 8.87
N HIS A 74 12.75 6.09 9.83
CA HIS A 74 13.05 6.14 11.24
C HIS A 74 14.07 5.07 11.66
N THR A 75 13.92 3.83 11.17
CA THR A 75 14.93 2.77 11.36
C THR A 75 16.29 3.19 10.80
N PHE A 76 16.30 3.83 9.63
CA PHE A 76 17.52 4.36 9.04
C PHE A 76 18.15 5.47 9.89
N TYR A 77 17.33 6.40 10.40
CA TYR A 77 17.74 7.44 11.34
C TYR A 77 18.33 6.88 12.65
N GLN A 78 17.77 5.78 13.18
CA GLN A 78 18.27 5.10 14.38
C GLN A 78 19.57 4.29 14.15
N GLY A 79 20.06 4.21 12.90
CA GLY A 79 21.29 3.49 12.56
C GLY A 79 21.08 2.02 12.19
N GLY A 80 19.83 1.57 12.00
CA GLY A 80 19.50 0.22 11.52
C GLY A 80 19.82 -0.04 10.05
N GLY A 81 20.23 0.99 9.31
CA GLY A 81 20.47 0.93 7.86
C GLY A 81 19.18 1.02 7.03
N TYR A 82 19.33 1.14 5.71
CA TYR A 82 18.22 1.07 4.74
C TYR A 82 18.63 0.18 3.58
N ARG A 83 17.81 -0.82 3.27
CA ARG A 83 17.95 -1.65 2.08
C ARG A 83 16.86 -1.26 1.09
N TYR A 84 17.27 -0.88 -0.12
CA TYR A 84 16.34 -0.59 -1.19
C TYR A 84 15.42 -1.78 -1.45
N ASP A 85 14.12 -1.49 -1.47
CA ASP A 85 13.05 -2.43 -1.81
C ASP A 85 12.12 -1.75 -2.83
N PRO A 86 11.87 -2.36 -4.01
CA PRO A 86 10.99 -1.80 -5.04
C PRO A 86 9.57 -1.47 -4.55
N VAL A 87 9.05 -2.19 -3.55
CA VAL A 87 7.73 -1.93 -2.94
C VAL A 87 7.71 -0.53 -2.32
N THR A 88 8.84 -0.09 -1.77
CA THR A 88 8.99 1.18 -1.06
C THR A 88 9.28 2.39 -1.97
N HIS A 89 9.24 2.21 -3.29
CA HIS A 89 9.63 3.20 -4.29
C HIS A 89 11.11 3.61 -4.17
N GLY A 90 11.50 4.79 -4.68
CA GLY A 90 12.91 5.18 -4.79
C GLY A 90 13.53 5.64 -3.46
N PRO A 91 14.86 5.45 -3.28
CA PRO A 91 15.57 5.72 -2.03
C PRO A 91 15.58 7.18 -1.57
N LEU A 92 15.41 8.16 -2.47
CA LEU A 92 15.59 9.59 -2.17
C LEU A 92 14.73 10.07 -0.98
N GLN A 93 13.46 9.69 -0.94
CA GLN A 93 12.53 10.11 0.10
C GLN A 93 12.99 9.65 1.50
N PHE A 94 13.48 8.41 1.64
CA PHE A 94 13.97 7.88 2.90
C PHE A 94 15.15 8.68 3.46
N HIS A 95 16.08 9.08 2.58
CA HIS A 95 17.20 9.94 2.96
C HIS A 95 16.74 11.33 3.40
N LEU A 96 15.74 11.91 2.73
CA LEU A 96 15.21 13.24 3.08
C LEU A 96 14.45 13.22 4.41
N ILE A 97 13.65 12.19 4.66
CA ILE A 97 12.91 12.02 5.91
C ILE A 97 13.89 11.74 7.07
N ALA A 98 14.85 10.84 6.89
CA ALA A 98 15.87 10.58 7.91
C ALA A 98 16.72 11.82 8.23
N LEU A 99 17.02 12.66 7.23
CA LEU A 99 17.66 13.95 7.45
C LEU A 99 16.74 14.90 8.25
N SER A 100 15.43 14.91 7.97
CA SER A 100 14.46 15.68 8.73
C SER A 100 14.44 15.26 10.21
N TYR A 101 14.39 13.95 10.49
CA TYR A 101 14.47 13.41 11.84
C TYR A 101 15.78 13.77 12.54
N THR A 102 16.91 13.72 11.82
CA THR A 102 18.21 14.13 12.36
C THR A 102 18.25 15.60 12.77
N LEU A 103 17.53 16.47 12.05
CA LEU A 103 17.52 17.90 12.31
C LEU A 103 16.49 18.34 13.37
N PHE A 104 15.36 17.65 13.47
CA PHE A 104 14.20 18.13 14.23
C PHE A 104 13.56 17.10 15.17
N GLY A 105 14.07 15.87 15.23
CA GLY A 105 13.43 14.74 15.90
C GLY A 105 12.33 14.11 15.05
N ASP A 106 11.89 12.91 15.42
CA ASP A 106 10.85 12.15 14.73
C ASP A 106 9.45 12.46 15.30
N ASN A 107 8.51 12.80 14.43
CA ASN A 107 7.08 12.94 14.70
C ASN A 107 6.32 13.15 13.37
N ASP A 108 4.99 13.18 13.43
CA ASP A 108 4.14 13.36 12.25
C ASP A 108 4.43 14.64 11.45
N PHE A 109 4.79 15.73 12.15
CA PHE A 109 5.09 17.01 11.51
C PHE A 109 6.44 16.94 10.78
N THR A 110 7.49 16.42 11.43
CA THR A 110 8.84 16.38 10.87
C THR A 110 8.96 15.35 9.74
N ALA A 111 8.16 14.30 9.76
CA ALA A 111 8.04 13.33 8.67
C ALA A 111 7.64 14.00 7.33
N ARG A 112 6.76 15.01 7.38
CA ARG A 112 6.18 15.70 6.21
C ARG A 112 6.90 17.00 5.84
N ILE A 113 7.92 17.43 6.60
CA ILE A 113 8.70 18.65 6.29
C ILE A 113 9.31 18.60 4.88
N PRO A 114 9.98 17.50 4.47
CA PRO A 114 10.55 17.42 3.13
C PRO A 114 9.52 17.67 2.01
N ASP A 115 8.33 17.08 2.12
CA ASP A 115 7.24 17.25 1.16
C ASP A 115 6.74 18.71 1.11
N ALA A 116 6.59 19.34 2.29
CA ALA A 116 6.19 20.74 2.40
C ALA A 116 7.22 21.69 1.78
N VAL A 117 8.51 21.44 1.99
CA VAL A 117 9.61 22.21 1.39
C VAL A 117 9.60 22.08 -0.13
N PHE A 118 9.43 20.86 -0.66
CA PHE A 118 9.33 20.64 -2.10
C PHE A 118 8.06 21.26 -2.69
N GLY A 119 6.95 21.26 -1.96
CA GLY A 119 5.73 21.99 -2.33
C GLY A 119 5.95 23.50 -2.48
N VAL A 120 6.72 24.12 -1.57
CA VAL A 120 7.15 25.52 -1.69
C VAL A 120 8.11 25.69 -2.88
N ALA A 121 9.04 24.75 -3.07
CA ALA A 121 10.00 24.78 -4.17
C ALA A 121 9.31 24.72 -5.54
N VAL A 122 8.25 23.92 -5.71
CA VAL A 122 7.41 23.85 -6.92
C VAL A 122 6.86 25.23 -7.28
N VAL A 123 6.24 25.92 -6.32
CA VAL A 123 5.69 27.27 -6.54
C VAL A 123 6.79 28.28 -6.85
N ALA A 124 7.89 28.28 -6.09
CA ALA A 124 9.02 29.16 -6.34
C ALA A 124 9.63 28.92 -7.73
N PHE A 125 9.76 27.67 -8.14
CA PHE A 125 10.30 27.30 -9.45
C PHE A 125 9.39 27.78 -10.59
N ALA A 126 8.06 27.65 -10.44
CA ALA A 126 7.11 28.22 -11.40
C ALA A 126 7.26 29.75 -11.52
N LEU A 127 7.40 30.46 -10.40
CA LEU A 127 7.51 31.92 -10.36
C LEU A 127 8.78 32.44 -11.04
N PHE A 128 9.92 31.81 -10.77
CA PHE A 128 11.24 32.30 -11.17
C PHE A 128 11.79 31.64 -12.44
N ALA A 129 11.71 30.31 -12.56
CA ALA A 129 12.34 29.58 -13.65
C ALA A 129 11.54 29.68 -14.95
N PHE A 130 10.20 29.61 -14.87
CA PHE A 130 9.31 29.65 -16.04
C PHE A 130 8.97 31.06 -16.55
N LYS A 131 9.47 32.11 -15.89
CA LYS A 131 9.25 33.52 -16.25
C LYS A 131 9.60 33.84 -17.71
N ASP A 132 10.68 33.27 -18.23
CA ASP A 132 11.15 33.51 -19.61
C ASP A 132 10.28 32.83 -20.68
N TYR A 133 9.48 31.84 -20.29
CA TYR A 133 8.67 31.02 -21.19
C TYR A 133 7.18 31.39 -21.13
N LEU A 134 6.65 31.62 -19.91
CA LEU A 134 5.26 32.04 -19.68
C LEU A 134 5.09 33.57 -19.70
N GLY A 135 6.19 34.31 -19.56
CA GLY A 135 6.18 35.75 -19.31
C GLY A 135 5.91 36.10 -17.84
N ARG A 136 6.12 37.37 -17.47
CA ARG A 136 5.97 37.83 -16.07
C ARG A 136 4.58 37.55 -15.49
N THR A 137 3.53 37.87 -16.22
CA THR A 137 2.15 37.65 -15.78
C THR A 137 1.80 36.17 -15.75
N GLY A 138 2.25 35.40 -16.75
CA GLY A 138 1.99 33.96 -16.82
C GLY A 138 2.67 33.19 -15.70
N SER A 139 3.90 33.56 -15.28
CA SER A 139 4.57 32.90 -14.16
C SER A 139 3.93 33.22 -12.81
N LEU A 140 3.44 34.45 -12.61
CA LEU A 140 2.63 34.80 -11.43
C LEU A 140 1.35 33.96 -11.35
N ILE A 141 0.65 33.81 -12.49
CA ILE A 141 -0.57 33.01 -12.54
C ILE A 141 -0.26 31.53 -12.30
N ALA A 142 0.80 30.97 -12.92
CA ALA A 142 1.21 29.60 -12.66
C ALA A 142 1.55 29.37 -11.19
N GLY A 143 2.34 30.24 -10.57
CA GLY A 143 2.66 30.16 -9.14
C GLY A 143 1.43 30.26 -8.23
N PHE A 144 0.48 31.13 -8.57
CA PHE A 144 -0.81 31.21 -7.88
C PHE A 144 -1.61 29.91 -8.03
N LEU A 145 -1.73 29.36 -9.25
CA LEU A 145 -2.44 28.10 -9.51
C LEU A 145 -1.81 26.91 -8.77
N PHE A 146 -0.49 26.79 -8.73
CA PHE A 146 0.19 25.77 -7.92
C PHE A 146 -0.07 25.95 -6.41
N THR A 147 -0.22 27.19 -5.95
CA THR A 147 -0.54 27.47 -4.53
C THR A 147 -1.94 26.98 -4.17
N ILE A 148 -2.93 27.24 -5.03
CA ILE A 148 -4.34 26.96 -4.76
C ILE A 148 -4.83 25.59 -5.26
N SER A 149 -4.03 24.85 -6.05
CA SER A 149 -4.40 23.51 -6.54
C SER A 149 -4.67 22.55 -5.38
N PRO A 150 -5.85 21.89 -5.35
CA PRO A 150 -6.16 20.88 -4.34
C PRO A 150 -5.14 19.74 -4.30
N TYR A 151 -4.78 19.20 -5.47
CA TYR A 151 -3.85 18.06 -5.57
C TYR A 151 -2.44 18.43 -5.14
N ILE A 152 -1.89 19.53 -5.69
CA ILE A 152 -0.53 19.95 -5.35
C ILE A 152 -0.45 20.32 -3.88
N SER A 153 -1.46 20.98 -3.31
CA SER A 153 -1.50 21.29 -1.87
C SER A 153 -1.56 20.04 -1.01
N PHE A 154 -2.37 19.05 -1.38
CA PHE A 154 -2.54 17.83 -0.59
C PHE A 154 -1.26 16.98 -0.56
N TYR A 155 -0.66 16.74 -1.73
CA TYR A 155 0.58 15.95 -1.84
C TYR A 155 1.84 16.70 -1.41
N SER A 156 1.76 18.02 -1.20
CA SER A 156 2.81 18.76 -0.49
C SER A 156 2.75 18.57 1.05
N ARG A 157 1.77 17.82 1.57
CA ARG A 157 1.50 17.64 3.01
C ARG A 157 1.25 16.16 3.34
N TYR A 158 1.69 15.27 2.46
CA TYR A 158 1.49 13.83 2.54
C TYR A 158 2.80 13.16 2.18
N THR A 159 3.29 12.29 3.06
CA THR A 159 4.65 11.73 3.00
C THR A 159 4.77 10.70 1.90
N ARG A 160 4.92 11.14 0.65
CA ARG A 160 4.95 10.28 -0.54
C ARG A 160 5.68 10.96 -1.70
N ASN A 161 6.21 10.17 -2.64
CA ASN A 161 7.13 10.66 -3.67
C ASN A 161 6.55 11.71 -4.64
N GLU A 162 5.22 11.90 -4.72
CA GLU A 162 4.60 12.66 -5.81
C GLU A 162 5.03 14.12 -5.91
N ILE A 163 5.25 14.82 -4.80
CA ILE A 163 5.63 16.24 -4.87
C ILE A 163 7.07 16.44 -5.35
N TYR A 164 7.97 15.50 -5.03
CA TYR A 164 9.34 15.50 -5.54
C TYR A 164 9.35 15.26 -7.06
N ILE A 165 8.57 14.29 -7.54
CA ILE A 165 8.39 14.01 -8.97
C ILE A 165 7.86 15.24 -9.71
N VAL A 166 6.86 15.94 -9.16
CA VAL A 166 6.34 17.19 -9.74
C VAL A 166 7.48 18.22 -9.89
N PHE A 167 8.32 18.37 -8.87
CA PHE A 167 9.47 19.28 -8.92
C PHE A 167 10.50 18.85 -9.98
N TRP A 168 10.88 17.58 -10.01
CA TRP A 168 11.84 17.04 -10.99
C TRP A 168 11.30 17.15 -12.42
N GLY A 169 10.03 16.86 -12.65
CA GLY A 169 9.36 17.03 -13.93
C GLY A 169 9.37 18.49 -14.41
N MET A 170 9.06 19.44 -13.53
CA MET A 170 9.15 20.87 -13.85
C MET A 170 10.59 21.31 -14.17
N ALA A 171 11.56 20.85 -13.39
CA ALA A 171 12.98 21.12 -13.60
C ALA A 171 13.47 20.52 -14.92
N LEU A 172 13.03 19.32 -15.28
CA LEU A 172 13.34 18.64 -16.53
C LEU A 172 12.78 19.41 -17.74
N ILE A 173 11.49 19.74 -17.73
CA ILE A 173 10.84 20.54 -18.79
C ILE A 173 11.57 21.88 -18.96
N TRP A 174 11.90 22.55 -17.86
CA TRP A 174 12.65 23.81 -17.90
C TRP A 174 14.06 23.62 -18.47
N GLY A 175 14.78 22.59 -18.06
CA GLY A 175 16.12 22.27 -18.54
C GLY A 175 16.12 22.01 -20.04
N VAL A 176 15.17 21.20 -20.53
CA VAL A 176 14.97 20.90 -21.95
C VAL A 176 14.68 22.18 -22.75
N LEU A 177 13.72 23.01 -22.31
CA LEU A 177 13.42 24.28 -22.97
C LEU A 177 14.63 25.23 -22.99
N LYS A 178 15.46 25.20 -21.94
CA LYS A 178 16.68 26.02 -21.84
C LYS A 178 17.78 25.51 -22.76
N TYR A 179 17.95 24.20 -22.89
CA TYR A 179 18.89 23.62 -23.84
C TYR A 179 18.46 23.88 -25.28
N LEU A 180 17.20 23.64 -25.63
CA LEU A 180 16.68 23.94 -26.97
C LEU A 180 16.88 25.42 -27.34
N LYS A 181 16.76 26.33 -26.38
CA LYS A 181 16.96 27.77 -26.59
C LYS A 181 18.42 28.19 -26.74
N PHE A 182 19.33 27.69 -25.91
CA PHE A 182 20.71 28.20 -25.83
C PHE A 182 21.84 27.21 -26.21
N GLY A 183 21.56 25.91 -26.30
CA GLY A 183 22.54 24.88 -26.67
C GLY A 183 23.72 24.71 -25.71
N ARG A 184 23.62 25.18 -24.46
CA ARG A 184 24.76 25.18 -23.53
C ARG A 184 25.00 23.81 -22.92
N LYS A 185 26.23 23.32 -22.96
CA LYS A 185 26.62 21.99 -22.43
C LYS A 185 26.36 21.84 -20.93
N ARG A 186 26.51 22.92 -20.15
CA ARG A 186 26.15 22.93 -18.71
C ARG A 186 24.68 22.61 -18.45
N THR A 187 23.79 22.91 -19.42
CA THR A 187 22.37 22.59 -19.29
C THR A 187 22.13 21.09 -19.46
N LEU A 188 22.92 20.40 -20.30
CA LEU A 188 22.88 18.94 -20.40
C LEU A 188 23.24 18.29 -19.06
N LEU A 189 24.30 18.77 -18.40
CA LEU A 189 24.68 18.30 -17.07
C LEU A 189 23.56 18.53 -16.04
N PHE A 190 22.92 19.70 -16.06
CA PHE A 190 21.75 19.97 -15.22
C PHE A 190 20.63 18.96 -15.50
N ILE A 191 20.28 18.75 -16.77
CA ILE A 191 19.25 17.78 -17.17
C ILE A 191 19.62 16.39 -16.62
N THR A 192 20.88 15.96 -16.77
CA THR A 192 21.34 14.66 -16.25
C THR A 192 21.25 14.53 -14.74
N VAL A 193 21.60 15.57 -13.97
CA VAL A 193 21.43 15.57 -12.50
C VAL A 193 19.95 15.43 -12.14
N ILE A 194 19.07 16.18 -12.81
CA ILE A 194 17.63 16.10 -12.58
C ILE A 194 17.09 14.71 -12.96
N THR A 195 17.51 14.14 -14.10
CA THR A 195 17.15 12.78 -14.50
C THR A 195 17.60 11.77 -13.44
N ALA A 196 18.83 11.87 -12.92
CA ALA A 196 19.32 10.98 -11.87
C ALA A 196 18.48 11.05 -10.59
N LEU A 197 18.20 12.26 -10.09
CA LEU A 197 17.36 12.46 -8.90
C LEU A 197 15.93 11.93 -9.10
N HIS A 198 15.39 12.10 -10.30
CA HIS A 198 14.08 11.58 -10.67
C HIS A 198 14.04 10.04 -10.67
N PHE A 199 15.09 9.37 -11.15
CA PHE A 199 15.22 7.90 -11.09
C PHE A 199 15.52 7.36 -9.68
N THR A 200 16.02 8.17 -8.77
CA THR A 200 16.15 7.81 -7.34
C THR A 200 14.88 8.03 -6.54
N ASP A 201 13.83 8.57 -7.16
CA ASP A 201 12.59 8.97 -6.50
C ASP A 201 11.47 7.94 -6.73
N LYS A 202 11.11 7.64 -7.99
CA LYS A 202 10.08 6.63 -8.30
C LYS A 202 10.19 6.12 -9.73
N ALA A 203 9.66 4.92 -9.98
CA ALA A 203 9.58 4.31 -11.32
C ALA A 203 8.72 5.11 -12.33
N THR A 204 7.88 6.06 -11.88
CA THR A 204 7.18 6.98 -12.81
C THR A 204 8.14 7.82 -13.66
N SER A 205 9.43 7.91 -13.29
CA SER A 205 10.49 8.52 -14.09
C SER A 205 10.63 7.89 -15.49
N TYR A 206 10.32 6.60 -15.64
CA TYR A 206 10.30 5.91 -16.95
C TYR A 206 9.24 6.52 -17.87
N ILE A 207 8.04 6.79 -17.36
CA ILE A 207 6.95 7.44 -18.13
C ILE A 207 7.35 8.85 -18.53
N PHE A 208 7.87 9.66 -17.60
CA PHE A 208 8.33 11.03 -17.90
C PHE A 208 9.44 11.06 -18.95
N THR A 209 10.36 10.09 -18.88
CA THR A 209 11.43 9.96 -19.87
C THR A 209 10.86 9.56 -21.23
N ALA A 210 9.91 8.63 -21.28
CA ALA A 210 9.24 8.24 -22.52
C ALA A 210 8.47 9.41 -23.15
N GLU A 211 7.69 10.16 -22.36
CA GLU A 211 7.01 11.39 -22.80
C GLU A 211 8.01 12.39 -23.41
N LEU A 212 9.14 12.61 -22.74
CA LEU A 212 10.19 13.49 -23.24
C LEU A 212 10.78 13.00 -24.57
N LEU A 213 11.15 11.72 -24.65
CA LEU A 213 11.77 11.13 -25.83
C LEU A 213 10.82 11.16 -27.04
N ILE A 214 9.54 10.86 -26.84
CA ILE A 214 8.52 10.94 -27.89
C ILE A 214 8.37 12.38 -28.37
N PHE A 215 8.26 13.36 -27.46
CA PHE A 215 8.20 14.77 -27.85
C PHE A 215 9.43 15.21 -28.65
N LEU A 216 10.62 14.88 -28.15
CA LEU A 216 11.88 15.24 -28.80
C LEU A 216 12.01 14.58 -30.17
N ALA A 217 11.54 13.33 -30.32
CA ALA A 217 11.52 12.63 -31.60
C ALA A 217 10.60 13.33 -32.60
N VAL A 218 9.40 13.76 -32.18
CA VAL A 218 8.48 14.52 -33.04
C VAL A 218 9.08 15.86 -33.45
N VAL A 219 9.69 16.60 -32.52
CA VAL A 219 10.37 17.88 -32.82
C VAL A 219 11.54 17.67 -33.77
N PHE A 220 12.35 16.64 -33.51
CA PHE A 220 13.49 16.28 -34.36
C PHE A 220 13.04 15.93 -35.78
N ILE A 221 12.08 15.01 -35.94
CA ILE A 221 11.51 14.64 -37.24
C ILE A 221 10.95 15.87 -37.94
N SER A 222 10.18 16.71 -37.24
CA SER A 222 9.61 17.93 -37.83
C SER A 222 10.67 18.88 -38.39
N HIS A 223 11.80 19.09 -37.69
CA HIS A 223 12.88 19.95 -38.19
C HIS A 223 13.64 19.31 -39.35
N ILE A 224 13.92 18.01 -39.23
CA ILE A 224 14.62 17.21 -40.25
C ILE A 224 13.84 17.16 -41.57
N LEU A 225 12.51 17.15 -41.53
CA LEU A 225 11.66 17.19 -42.72
C LEU A 225 11.67 18.54 -43.44
N THR A 226 12.07 19.62 -42.76
CA THR A 226 12.22 20.95 -43.36
C THR A 226 13.63 21.24 -43.89
N LYS A 227 14.60 20.34 -43.64
CA LYS A 227 15.97 20.48 -44.16
C LYS A 227 16.07 19.93 -45.59
N PRO A 228 17.01 20.42 -46.41
CA PRO A 228 17.26 19.86 -47.74
C PRO A 228 17.83 18.43 -47.62
N TRP A 229 17.29 17.50 -48.40
CA TRP A 229 17.74 16.11 -48.50
C TRP A 229 18.55 15.92 -49.78
N HIS A 230 19.68 15.21 -49.72
CA HIS A 230 20.51 14.91 -50.89
C HIS A 230 19.72 14.22 -52.01
N HIS A 231 18.76 13.36 -51.66
CA HIS A 231 17.86 12.71 -52.62
C HIS A 231 16.46 12.57 -52.00
N ASN A 232 15.43 13.02 -52.73
CA ASN A 232 14.04 12.95 -52.26
C ASN A 232 13.58 11.49 -52.03
N ARG A 233 14.19 10.51 -52.72
CA ARG A 233 13.94 9.08 -52.50
C ARG A 233 14.30 8.62 -51.07
N TYR A 234 15.37 9.15 -50.47
CA TYR A 234 15.76 8.79 -49.11
C TYR A 234 14.79 9.37 -48.07
N ARG A 235 14.25 10.56 -48.32
CA ARG A 235 13.20 11.18 -47.51
C ARG A 235 11.95 10.30 -47.48
N THR A 236 11.48 9.86 -48.66
CA THR A 236 10.29 9.01 -48.77
C THR A 236 10.49 7.65 -48.09
N ILE A 237 11.66 7.00 -48.28
CA ILE A 237 11.97 5.73 -47.62
C ILE A 237 12.04 5.92 -46.10
N PHE A 238 12.72 6.96 -45.62
CA PHE A 238 12.77 7.28 -44.20
C PHE A 238 11.38 7.44 -43.59
N LEU A 239 10.51 8.23 -44.22
CA LEU A 239 9.12 8.43 -43.78
C LEU A 239 8.33 7.13 -43.75
N LEU A 240 8.46 6.28 -44.78
CA LEU A 240 7.79 4.99 -44.85
C LEU A 240 8.27 4.05 -43.73
N VAL A 241 9.58 3.98 -43.51
CA VAL A 241 10.16 3.17 -42.44
C VAL A 241 9.73 3.66 -41.06
N VAL A 242 9.74 4.98 -40.82
CA VAL A 242 9.25 5.57 -39.57
C VAL A 242 7.76 5.28 -39.37
N ALA A 243 6.93 5.40 -40.42
CA ALA A 243 5.51 5.08 -40.34
C ALA A 243 5.27 3.60 -40.02
N VAL A 244 6.00 2.68 -40.67
CA VAL A 244 5.93 1.23 -40.38
C VAL A 244 6.39 0.94 -38.96
N ALA A 245 7.48 1.55 -38.51
CA ALA A 245 7.99 1.41 -37.15
C ALA A 245 6.97 1.91 -36.11
N MET A 246 6.34 3.07 -36.35
CA MET A 246 5.27 3.58 -35.49
C MET A 246 4.06 2.66 -35.44
N LEU A 247 3.61 2.13 -36.60
CA LEU A 247 2.52 1.16 -36.66
C LEU A 247 2.86 -0.14 -35.92
N ALA A 248 4.08 -0.65 -36.08
CA ALA A 248 4.57 -1.81 -35.34
C ALA A 248 4.62 -1.55 -33.83
N GLY A 249 5.06 -0.36 -33.41
CA GLY A 249 5.06 0.05 -32.00
C GLY A 249 3.65 0.13 -31.41
N VAL A 250 2.71 0.76 -32.11
CA VAL A 250 1.30 0.83 -31.69
C VAL A 250 0.66 -0.55 -31.65
N ALA A 251 0.94 -1.42 -32.63
CA ALA A 251 0.46 -2.79 -32.63
C ALA A 251 1.03 -3.60 -31.46
N THR A 252 2.35 -3.48 -31.19
CA THR A 252 3.02 -4.14 -30.07
C THR A 252 2.39 -3.71 -28.74
N PHE A 253 2.19 -2.41 -28.55
CA PHE A 253 1.55 -1.87 -27.35
C PHE A 253 0.09 -2.34 -27.22
N GLY A 254 -0.70 -2.25 -28.30
CA GLY A 254 -2.11 -2.65 -28.28
C GLY A 254 -2.31 -4.14 -27.99
N ILE A 255 -1.48 -5.00 -28.57
CA ILE A 255 -1.48 -6.44 -28.32
C ILE A 255 -1.05 -6.74 -26.88
N GLY A 256 0.08 -6.16 -26.44
CA GLY A 256 0.60 -6.37 -25.08
C GLY A 256 -0.36 -5.89 -24.01
N TYR A 257 -0.94 -4.69 -24.18
CA TYR A 257 -1.96 -4.15 -23.29
C TYR A 257 -3.19 -5.05 -23.23
N ASN A 258 -3.74 -5.46 -24.39
CA ASN A 258 -4.90 -6.35 -24.43
C ASN A 258 -4.62 -7.69 -23.73
N ALA A 259 -3.46 -8.28 -23.97
CA ALA A 259 -3.06 -9.55 -23.35
C ALA A 259 -2.93 -9.43 -21.82
N LEU A 260 -2.26 -8.40 -21.32
CA LEU A 260 -2.09 -8.18 -19.87
C LEU A 260 -3.42 -7.86 -19.17
N THR A 261 -4.27 -7.02 -19.79
CA THR A 261 -5.57 -6.65 -19.20
C THR A 261 -6.58 -7.78 -19.14
N ASN A 262 -6.45 -8.79 -20.01
CA ASN A 262 -7.36 -9.94 -20.07
C ASN A 262 -6.77 -11.20 -19.41
N ALA A 263 -5.58 -11.10 -18.79
CA ALA A 263 -4.96 -12.22 -18.14
C ALA A 263 -5.69 -12.62 -16.84
N PRO A 264 -5.78 -13.92 -16.50
CA PRO A 264 -6.43 -14.36 -15.27
C PRO A 264 -5.70 -13.81 -14.04
N GLN A 265 -6.40 -13.11 -13.15
CA GLN A 265 -5.84 -12.69 -11.85
C GLN A 265 -5.67 -13.93 -10.95
N THR A 266 -4.52 -14.09 -10.31
CA THR A 266 -4.33 -15.02 -9.18
C THR A 266 -5.10 -14.53 -7.95
N GLN A 267 -5.66 -15.43 -7.15
CA GLN A 267 -6.56 -15.12 -6.03
C GLN A 267 -5.86 -14.63 -4.75
N ASP A 268 -4.54 -14.50 -4.74
CA ASP A 268 -3.79 -14.08 -3.55
C ASP A 268 -3.67 -12.54 -3.50
N GLU A 269 -4.07 -11.92 -2.39
CA GLU A 269 -4.00 -10.46 -2.18
C GLU A 269 -2.55 -9.92 -2.20
N ASP A 270 -1.57 -10.80 -1.97
CA ASP A 270 -0.12 -10.53 -2.06
C ASP A 270 0.49 -10.85 -3.43
N SER A 271 -0.30 -11.35 -4.39
CA SER A 271 0.24 -11.73 -5.70
C SER A 271 0.62 -10.53 -6.55
N VAL A 272 1.82 -10.63 -7.09
CA VAL A 272 2.32 -9.77 -8.15
C VAL A 272 1.52 -10.08 -9.43
N GLY A 273 1.10 -9.06 -10.16
CA GLY A 273 0.21 -9.22 -11.31
C GLY A 273 0.88 -9.95 -12.47
N VAL A 274 0.06 -10.37 -13.44
CA VAL A 274 0.52 -11.21 -14.54
C VAL A 274 1.65 -10.54 -15.33
N MET A 275 2.79 -11.22 -15.42
CA MET A 275 3.99 -10.76 -16.13
C MET A 275 3.97 -11.19 -17.62
N LEU A 276 4.78 -10.56 -18.48
CA LEU A 276 4.77 -10.91 -19.90
C LEU A 276 5.23 -12.36 -20.11
N ASN A 277 6.13 -12.87 -19.27
CA ASN A 277 6.58 -14.26 -19.30
C ASN A 277 5.48 -15.30 -19.06
N GLU A 278 4.39 -14.93 -18.38
CA GLU A 278 3.23 -15.78 -18.06
C GLU A 278 2.20 -15.84 -19.20
N LEU A 279 2.33 -14.97 -20.21
CA LEU A 279 1.48 -15.00 -21.40
C LEU A 279 1.78 -16.20 -22.31
N ASP A 280 0.76 -16.61 -23.07
CA ASP A 280 0.87 -17.64 -24.10
C ASP A 280 2.09 -17.41 -25.02
N ALA A 281 2.81 -18.49 -25.33
CA ALA A 281 4.03 -18.43 -26.13
C ALA A 281 3.81 -17.76 -27.49
N SER A 282 2.65 -17.95 -28.12
CA SER A 282 2.28 -17.29 -29.39
C SER A 282 2.22 -15.77 -29.26
N THR A 283 1.60 -15.27 -28.19
CA THR A 283 1.50 -13.83 -27.88
C THR A 283 2.88 -13.25 -27.59
N ARG A 284 3.73 -13.94 -26.82
CA ARG A 284 5.11 -13.52 -26.56
C ARG A 284 5.96 -13.47 -27.82
N ILE A 285 5.89 -14.49 -28.69
CA ILE A 285 6.61 -14.50 -29.97
C ILE A 285 6.12 -13.37 -30.89
N MET A 286 4.81 -13.09 -30.90
CA MET A 286 4.25 -11.98 -31.67
C MET A 286 4.76 -10.62 -31.15
N ILE A 287 4.71 -10.37 -29.84
CA ILE A 287 5.26 -9.15 -29.22
C ILE A 287 6.75 -9.03 -29.51
N GLY A 288 7.52 -10.10 -29.32
CA GLY A 288 8.96 -10.14 -29.59
C GLY A 288 9.30 -9.88 -31.06
N SER A 289 8.56 -10.47 -32.01
CA SER A 289 8.77 -10.27 -33.44
C SER A 289 8.41 -8.85 -33.91
N LEU A 290 7.31 -8.26 -33.42
CA LEU A 290 6.99 -6.86 -33.68
C LEU A 290 8.01 -5.91 -33.04
N GLY A 291 8.52 -6.24 -31.85
CA GLY A 291 9.63 -5.53 -31.22
C GLY A 291 10.91 -5.56 -32.05
N LEU A 292 11.26 -6.71 -32.64
CA LEU A 292 12.39 -6.82 -33.56
C LEU A 292 12.17 -6.01 -34.84
N ILE A 293 10.96 -6.00 -35.40
CA ILE A 293 10.61 -5.16 -36.56
C ILE A 293 10.75 -3.68 -36.21
N LEU A 294 10.32 -3.27 -35.02
CA LEU A 294 10.49 -1.90 -34.52
C LEU A 294 11.97 -1.52 -34.45
N ILE A 295 12.81 -2.37 -33.85
CA ILE A 295 14.26 -2.13 -33.73
C ILE A 295 14.91 -2.06 -35.13
N ALA A 296 14.61 -3.01 -36.01
CA ALA A 296 15.11 -3.01 -37.38
C ALA A 296 14.66 -1.77 -38.16
N GLY A 297 13.42 -1.32 -37.94
CA GLY A 297 12.87 -0.08 -38.49
C GLY A 297 13.64 1.14 -38.00
N ILE A 298 13.91 1.25 -36.70
CA ILE A 298 14.70 2.36 -36.12
C ILE A 298 16.12 2.40 -36.71
N VAL A 299 16.80 1.25 -36.79
CA VAL A 299 18.15 1.16 -37.37
C VAL A 299 18.14 1.54 -38.85
N THR A 300 17.15 1.06 -39.61
CA THR A 300 16.99 1.38 -41.03
C THR A 300 16.68 2.86 -41.24
N ALA A 301 15.80 3.44 -40.41
CA ALA A 301 15.49 4.86 -40.43
C ALA A 301 16.74 5.70 -40.13
N ALA A 302 17.53 5.32 -39.13
CA ALA A 302 18.78 6.00 -38.81
C ALA A 302 19.79 5.95 -39.98
N TYR A 303 19.90 4.81 -40.67
CA TYR A 303 20.76 4.67 -41.84
C TYR A 303 20.35 5.60 -43.00
N PHE A 304 19.06 5.63 -43.37
CA PHE A 304 18.57 6.50 -44.43
C PHE A 304 18.59 7.98 -44.04
N LEU A 305 18.42 8.30 -42.76
CA LEU A 305 18.55 9.64 -42.22
C LEU A 305 19.99 10.17 -42.37
N ILE A 306 20.99 9.36 -41.99
CA ILE A 306 22.42 9.72 -42.12
C ILE A 306 22.81 9.90 -43.59
N LYS A 307 22.38 8.97 -44.48
CA LYS A 307 22.63 9.10 -45.92
C LYS A 307 21.87 10.24 -46.59
N GLY A 308 20.69 10.59 -46.08
CA GLY A 308 19.79 11.55 -46.69
C GLY A 308 20.16 13.01 -46.42
N ILE A 309 20.59 13.34 -45.21
CA ILE A 309 20.83 14.74 -44.78
C ILE A 309 22.31 15.01 -44.44
N GLY A 310 23.09 13.95 -44.20
CA GLY A 310 24.48 14.07 -43.80
C GLY A 310 24.67 14.30 -42.30
N TRP A 311 25.85 13.91 -41.81
CA TRP A 311 26.15 13.83 -40.38
C TRP A 311 26.26 15.20 -39.69
N HIS A 312 26.79 16.20 -40.40
CA HIS A 312 26.96 17.55 -39.89
C HIS A 312 25.61 18.18 -39.51
N SER A 313 24.64 18.08 -40.42
CA SER A 313 23.28 18.62 -40.26
C SER A 313 22.46 17.93 -39.15
N LEU A 314 22.79 16.68 -38.81
CA LEU A 314 22.17 15.95 -37.70
C LEU A 314 22.71 16.39 -36.34
N ARG A 315 24.03 16.55 -36.22
CA ARG A 315 24.69 17.03 -35.00
C ARG A 315 24.40 18.51 -34.70
N ASP A 316 23.98 19.28 -35.71
CA ASP A 316 23.51 20.66 -35.54
C ASP A 316 22.19 20.76 -34.73
N GLU A 317 21.38 19.69 -34.73
CA GLU A 317 20.07 19.67 -34.08
C GLU A 317 20.18 19.43 -32.56
N ARG A 318 19.68 20.39 -31.79
CA ARG A 318 19.66 20.30 -30.31
C ARG A 318 18.71 19.24 -29.78
N SER A 319 17.65 18.91 -30.53
CA SER A 319 16.75 17.80 -30.17
C SER A 319 17.44 16.45 -30.32
N PHE A 320 18.37 16.31 -31.28
CA PHE A 320 19.19 15.10 -31.45
C PHE A 320 20.10 14.86 -30.23
N ASP A 321 20.79 15.90 -29.75
CA ASP A 321 21.62 15.80 -28.54
C ASP A 321 20.85 15.29 -27.32
N LEU A 322 19.63 15.81 -27.10
CA LEU A 322 18.79 15.40 -25.99
C LEU A 322 18.28 13.96 -26.16
N LEU A 323 17.91 13.55 -27.38
CA LEU A 323 17.50 12.18 -27.69
C LEU A 323 18.62 11.18 -27.38
N ILE A 324 19.83 11.45 -27.86
CA ILE A 324 20.98 10.56 -27.63
C ILE A 324 21.37 10.54 -26.16
N LEU A 325 21.44 11.69 -25.49
CA LEU A 325 21.82 11.76 -24.07
C LEU A 325 20.81 11.01 -23.18
N GLN A 326 19.52 11.33 -23.29
CA GLN A 326 18.49 10.68 -22.47
C GLN A 326 18.35 9.20 -22.83
N GLY A 327 18.37 8.88 -24.13
CA GLY A 327 18.30 7.50 -24.60
C GLY A 327 19.45 6.63 -24.07
N THR A 328 20.68 7.12 -24.11
CA THR A 328 21.85 6.34 -23.61
C THR A 328 21.91 6.24 -22.09
N ILE A 329 21.39 7.22 -21.34
CA ILE A 329 21.27 7.13 -19.88
C ILE A 329 20.26 6.05 -19.48
N VAL A 330 19.11 5.99 -20.16
CA VAL A 330 18.00 5.13 -19.77
C VAL A 330 18.12 3.71 -20.35
N LEU A 331 18.84 3.52 -21.46
CA LEU A 331 18.95 2.22 -22.12
C LEU A 331 19.34 1.06 -21.18
N PRO A 332 20.34 1.17 -20.28
CA PRO A 332 20.65 0.10 -19.33
C PRO A 332 19.56 -0.13 -18.27
N LEU A 333 18.77 0.89 -17.94
CA LEU A 333 17.65 0.83 -16.98
C LEU A 333 16.42 0.11 -17.56
N LEU A 334 16.42 -0.18 -18.86
CA LEU A 334 15.35 -0.93 -19.53
C LEU A 334 15.62 -2.44 -19.58
N ALA A 335 16.67 -2.94 -18.92
CA ALA A 335 17.07 -4.35 -18.98
C ALA A 335 15.99 -5.34 -18.52
N ALA A 336 15.04 -4.92 -17.67
CA ALA A 336 13.92 -5.74 -17.23
C ALA A 336 12.97 -6.14 -18.37
N LEU A 337 12.76 -5.27 -19.37
CA LEU A 337 11.89 -5.53 -20.51
C LEU A 337 12.32 -6.73 -21.36
N PRO A 338 13.55 -6.77 -21.93
CA PRO A 338 13.99 -7.91 -22.72
C PRO A 338 14.15 -9.19 -21.87
N MET A 339 14.45 -9.06 -20.57
CA MET A 339 14.53 -10.19 -19.66
C MET A 339 13.16 -10.87 -19.49
N ASP A 340 12.11 -10.10 -19.22
CA ASP A 340 10.73 -10.57 -19.07
C ASP A 340 10.16 -11.13 -20.40
N ILE A 341 10.40 -10.43 -21.53
CA ILE A 341 9.98 -10.90 -22.87
C ILE A 341 10.60 -12.28 -23.20
N LEU A 342 11.84 -12.54 -22.78
CA LEU A 342 12.53 -13.82 -23.00
C LEU A 342 12.17 -14.89 -21.95
N GLY A 343 11.28 -14.60 -21.00
CA GLY A 343 10.76 -15.56 -20.04
C GLY A 343 11.48 -15.61 -18.70
N PHE A 344 12.43 -14.70 -18.43
CA PHE A 344 13.14 -14.65 -17.16
C PHE A 344 12.45 -13.69 -16.19
N ASN A 345 12.43 -14.01 -14.90
CA ASN A 345 11.81 -13.17 -13.89
C ASN A 345 12.75 -12.03 -13.44
N PRO A 346 12.46 -10.75 -13.73
CA PRO A 346 13.29 -9.61 -13.30
C PRO A 346 13.24 -9.34 -11.78
N MET A 347 12.37 -10.04 -11.06
CA MET A 347 12.20 -9.98 -9.60
C MET A 347 12.86 -11.16 -8.87
N ASP A 348 13.61 -12.01 -9.57
CA ASP A 348 14.40 -13.07 -8.93
C ASP A 348 15.62 -12.47 -8.22
N TYR A 349 15.52 -12.35 -6.89
CA TYR A 349 16.57 -11.83 -6.02
C TYR A 349 17.63 -12.85 -5.61
N SER A 350 17.52 -14.11 -6.07
CA SER A 350 18.53 -15.13 -5.81
C SER A 350 19.88 -14.72 -6.43
N SER A 351 20.96 -15.34 -5.95
CA SER A 351 22.29 -15.13 -6.55
C SER A 351 22.29 -15.46 -8.05
N SER A 352 21.52 -16.47 -8.48
CA SER A 352 21.30 -16.82 -9.88
C SER A 352 20.51 -15.76 -10.65
N GLY A 353 19.45 -15.21 -10.06
CA GLY A 353 18.64 -14.15 -10.67
C GLY A 353 19.43 -12.86 -10.89
N ILE A 354 20.28 -12.48 -9.94
CA ILE A 354 21.19 -11.34 -10.07
C ILE A 354 22.21 -11.56 -11.20
N ILE A 355 22.82 -12.74 -11.29
CA ILE A 355 23.76 -13.07 -12.38
C ILE A 355 23.05 -13.00 -13.74
N THR A 356 21.85 -13.54 -13.82
CA THR A 356 21.03 -13.50 -15.05
C THR A 356 20.72 -12.06 -15.45
N SER A 357 20.35 -11.21 -14.48
CA SER A 357 20.10 -9.78 -14.70
C SER A 357 21.31 -9.06 -15.29
N VAL A 358 22.52 -9.37 -14.81
CA VAL A 358 23.78 -8.80 -15.32
C VAL A 358 24.01 -9.14 -16.80
N LEU A 359 23.59 -10.33 -17.26
CA LEU A 359 23.70 -10.73 -18.67
C LEU A 359 22.85 -9.85 -19.61
N PHE A 360 21.76 -9.26 -19.12
CA PHE A 360 20.92 -8.33 -19.88
C PHE A 360 21.41 -6.88 -19.78
N ILE A 361 21.93 -6.48 -18.62
CA ILE A 361 22.40 -5.11 -18.36
C ILE A 361 23.67 -4.80 -19.16
N ILE A 362 24.67 -5.70 -19.16
CA ILE A 362 25.99 -5.44 -19.78
C ILE A 362 25.87 -5.12 -21.28
N PRO A 363 25.15 -5.90 -22.12
CA PRO A 363 25.00 -5.58 -23.54
C PRO A 363 24.35 -4.22 -23.79
N LEU A 364 23.30 -3.87 -23.05
CA LEU A 364 22.62 -2.57 -23.17
C LEU A 364 23.55 -1.42 -22.74
N PHE A 365 24.37 -1.63 -21.71
CA PHE A 365 25.39 -0.68 -21.29
C PHE A 365 26.48 -0.50 -22.35
N ILE A 366 26.94 -1.58 -22.98
CA ILE A 366 27.91 -1.52 -24.09
C ILE A 366 27.32 -0.76 -25.28
N ILE A 367 26.06 -1.02 -25.64
CA ILE A 367 25.38 -0.28 -26.73
C ILE A 367 25.31 1.21 -26.39
N ALA A 368 24.89 1.56 -25.17
CA ALA A 368 24.85 2.95 -24.70
C ALA A 368 26.24 3.61 -24.76
N LEU A 369 27.29 2.88 -24.36
CA LEU A 369 28.68 3.32 -24.43
C LEU A 369 29.14 3.58 -25.87
N LEU A 370 28.86 2.66 -26.79
CA LEU A 370 29.23 2.81 -28.20
C LEU A 370 28.53 4.02 -28.85
N ILE A 371 27.22 4.18 -28.60
CA ILE A 371 26.45 5.33 -29.09
C ILE A 371 26.98 6.64 -28.49
N GLY A 372 27.27 6.64 -27.18
CA GLY A 372 27.77 7.82 -26.47
C GLY A 372 29.14 8.29 -26.93
N ILE A 373 30.08 7.35 -27.11
CA ILE A 373 31.41 7.61 -27.69
C ILE A 373 31.26 8.15 -29.12
N TRP A 374 30.37 7.54 -29.90
CA TRP A 374 30.10 7.94 -31.29
C TRP A 374 29.47 9.34 -31.40
N TRP A 375 28.60 9.74 -30.46
CA TRP A 375 27.99 11.07 -30.46
C TRP A 375 28.95 12.16 -29.98
N ASN A 376 29.35 12.16 -28.70
CA ASN A 376 30.25 13.15 -28.11
C ASN A 376 30.88 12.59 -26.83
N TRP A 377 32.00 11.87 -26.95
CA TRP A 377 32.59 11.12 -25.84
C TRP A 377 32.89 11.97 -24.59
N LYS A 378 33.35 13.22 -24.75
CA LYS A 378 33.70 14.09 -23.60
C LYS A 378 32.46 14.50 -22.82
N THR A 379 31.45 15.01 -23.53
CA THR A 379 30.20 15.45 -22.91
C THR A 379 29.47 14.26 -22.33
N TRP A 380 29.39 13.17 -23.09
CA TRP A 380 28.74 11.93 -22.67
C TRP A 380 29.38 11.33 -21.42
N ALA A 381 30.72 11.21 -21.36
CA ALA A 381 31.43 10.64 -20.20
C ALA A 381 31.16 11.40 -18.89
N ILE A 382 31.12 12.74 -18.94
CA ILE A 382 30.81 13.57 -17.77
C ILE A 382 29.37 13.33 -17.30
N ASN A 383 28.42 13.30 -18.24
CA ASN A 383 27.01 13.11 -17.90
C ASN A 383 26.75 11.70 -17.36
N ILE A 384 27.21 10.66 -18.06
CA ILE A 384 26.99 9.27 -17.64
C ILE A 384 27.65 8.99 -16.28
N GLY A 385 28.87 9.50 -16.05
CA GLY A 385 29.54 9.40 -14.76
C GLY A 385 28.80 10.12 -13.64
N THR A 386 28.22 11.30 -13.92
CA THR A 386 27.41 12.05 -12.94
C THR A 386 26.11 11.32 -12.60
N PHE A 387 25.43 10.78 -13.61
CA PHE A 387 24.19 10.02 -13.41
C PHE A 387 24.44 8.81 -12.50
N TRP A 388 25.41 7.97 -12.87
CA TRP A 388 25.71 6.75 -12.11
C TRP A 388 26.29 7.03 -10.73
N ALA A 389 27.01 8.15 -10.53
CA ALA A 389 27.47 8.55 -9.21
C ALA A 389 26.29 8.84 -8.27
N ILE A 390 25.32 9.66 -8.72
CA ILE A 390 24.12 9.96 -7.92
C ILE A 390 23.31 8.68 -7.68
N PHE A 391 23.07 7.90 -8.75
CA PHE A 391 22.35 6.64 -8.66
C PHE A 391 22.99 5.69 -7.64
N ALA A 392 24.31 5.50 -7.72
CA ALA A 392 25.04 4.63 -6.79
C ALA A 392 24.93 5.10 -5.35
N ILE A 393 25.11 6.41 -5.09
CA ILE A 393 25.04 6.96 -3.73
C ILE A 393 23.69 6.65 -3.08
N PHE A 394 22.57 6.89 -3.77
CA PHE A 394 21.24 6.69 -3.18
C PHE A 394 20.83 5.22 -3.13
N TYR A 395 21.01 4.46 -4.21
CA TYR A 395 20.59 3.05 -4.24
C TYR A 395 21.45 2.14 -3.37
N THR A 396 22.68 2.56 -3.02
CA THR A 396 23.52 1.82 -2.05
C THR A 396 23.43 2.38 -0.63
N SER A 397 22.50 3.29 -0.37
CA SER A 397 22.30 3.94 0.95
C SER A 397 23.59 4.56 1.49
N LEU A 398 24.29 5.35 0.68
CA LEU A 398 25.62 5.90 0.96
C LEU A 398 26.72 4.83 1.06
N PHE A 399 26.69 3.84 0.15
CA PHE A 399 27.64 2.72 0.06
C PHE A 399 27.62 1.74 1.24
N THR A 400 26.61 1.80 2.11
CA THR A 400 26.44 0.83 3.20
C THR A 400 25.76 -0.46 2.74
N GLN A 401 24.96 -0.41 1.67
CA GLN A 401 24.19 -1.54 1.16
C GLN A 401 24.40 -1.75 -0.35
N GLY A 402 25.50 -2.39 -0.73
CA GLY A 402 25.89 -2.57 -2.14
C GLY A 402 24.88 -3.32 -3.02
N SER A 403 24.07 -4.21 -2.43
CA SER A 403 23.06 -4.97 -3.18
C SER A 403 21.92 -4.10 -3.75
N GLY A 404 21.71 -2.90 -3.22
CA GLY A 404 20.67 -2.00 -3.71
C GLY A 404 20.93 -1.46 -5.12
N PHE A 405 22.19 -1.42 -5.57
CA PHE A 405 22.54 -0.97 -6.93
C PHE A 405 21.96 -1.87 -8.04
N PRO A 406 22.22 -3.20 -8.08
CA PRO A 406 21.61 -4.08 -9.07
C PRO A 406 20.09 -4.18 -8.91
N MET A 407 19.55 -4.10 -7.68
CA MET A 407 18.10 -4.08 -7.45
C MET A 407 17.44 -2.81 -8.02
N GLY A 408 18.10 -1.66 -7.91
CA GLY A 408 17.63 -0.41 -8.54
C GLY A 408 17.62 -0.48 -10.07
N LEU A 409 18.60 -1.16 -10.67
CA LEU A 409 18.70 -1.32 -12.12
C LEU A 409 17.60 -2.20 -12.72
N MET A 410 17.25 -3.29 -12.02
CA MET A 410 16.38 -4.33 -12.56
C MET A 410 14.99 -4.29 -11.93
N SER A 411 14.94 -4.31 -10.61
CA SER A 411 13.72 -4.58 -9.85
C SER A 411 12.79 -3.38 -9.79
N ALA A 412 13.28 -2.15 -9.97
CA ALA A 412 12.43 -0.96 -10.04
C ALA A 412 11.44 -1.03 -11.23
N LEU A 413 11.95 -1.35 -12.43
CA LEU A 413 11.13 -1.51 -13.63
C LEU A 413 10.39 -2.86 -13.62
N GLY A 414 11.05 -3.93 -13.16
CA GLY A 414 10.44 -5.26 -13.04
C GLY A 414 9.18 -5.23 -12.16
N TYR A 415 9.28 -4.62 -10.97
CA TYR A 415 8.15 -4.48 -10.06
C TYR A 415 7.03 -3.62 -10.65
N TRP A 416 7.36 -2.47 -11.26
CA TRP A 416 6.36 -1.60 -11.90
C TRP A 416 5.62 -2.28 -13.06
N MET A 417 6.33 -3.07 -13.87
CA MET A 417 5.72 -3.88 -14.94
C MET A 417 4.76 -4.91 -14.36
N ALA A 418 5.16 -5.59 -13.29
CA ALA A 418 4.36 -6.61 -12.63
C ALA A 418 3.10 -6.03 -11.96
N GLN A 419 3.19 -4.80 -11.45
CA GLN A 419 2.03 -4.06 -10.96
C GLN A 419 1.01 -3.70 -12.05
N GLN A 420 1.37 -3.70 -13.35
CA GLN A 420 0.41 -3.39 -14.42
C GLN A 420 -0.71 -4.46 -14.52
N GLY A 421 -0.41 -5.69 -14.11
CA GLY A 421 -1.39 -6.77 -14.03
C GLY A 421 -2.22 -6.75 -12.74
N VAL A 422 -1.79 -6.05 -11.67
CA VAL A 422 -2.53 -6.01 -10.41
C VAL A 422 -3.60 -4.92 -10.49
N THR A 423 -4.87 -5.30 -10.51
CA THR A 423 -5.98 -4.34 -10.52
C THR A 423 -6.31 -3.80 -9.12
N ARG A 424 -5.29 -3.36 -8.34
CA ARG A 424 -5.51 -2.71 -7.04
C ARG A 424 -6.43 -1.50 -7.24
N GLY A 425 -7.67 -1.62 -6.77
CA GLY A 425 -8.68 -0.59 -6.88
C GLY A 425 -9.31 -0.38 -8.27
N THR A 426 -9.22 -1.31 -9.23
CA THR A 426 -10.02 -1.44 -10.49
C THR A 426 -10.55 -0.15 -11.18
N GLN A 427 -9.84 0.99 -11.09
CA GLN A 427 -10.42 2.27 -11.51
C GLN A 427 -10.70 2.27 -13.02
N PRO A 428 -11.80 2.85 -13.52
CA PRO A 428 -12.10 2.85 -14.94
C PRO A 428 -11.14 3.73 -15.76
N LEU A 429 -11.02 3.49 -17.08
CA LEU A 429 -10.17 4.29 -17.98
C LEU A 429 -10.49 5.79 -17.96
N TYR A 430 -11.75 6.15 -17.68
CA TYR A 430 -12.21 7.53 -17.61
C TYR A 430 -12.02 8.18 -16.23
N TYR A 431 -11.42 7.47 -15.26
CA TYR A 431 -11.31 7.93 -13.87
C TYR A 431 -10.68 9.31 -13.74
N TYR A 432 -9.51 9.54 -14.35
CA TYR A 432 -8.87 10.85 -14.28
C TYR A 432 -9.66 11.94 -15.01
N ALA A 433 -10.11 11.64 -16.23
CA ALA A 433 -10.75 12.61 -17.12
C ALA A 433 -12.15 13.02 -16.65
N LEU A 434 -12.94 12.10 -16.07
CA LEU A 434 -14.34 12.33 -15.70
C LEU A 434 -14.60 12.41 -14.19
N VAL A 435 -13.67 11.93 -13.34
CA VAL A 435 -13.82 11.99 -11.88
C VAL A 435 -12.81 12.97 -11.28
N GLN A 436 -11.51 12.70 -11.40
CA GLN A 436 -10.50 13.46 -10.66
C GLN A 436 -10.34 14.91 -11.14
N ILE A 437 -10.14 15.10 -12.44
CA ILE A 437 -9.94 16.44 -13.01
C ILE A 437 -11.18 17.33 -12.81
N PRO A 438 -12.42 16.88 -13.09
CA PRO A 438 -13.61 17.70 -12.85
C PRO A 438 -13.85 18.01 -11.36
N MET A 439 -13.45 17.13 -10.45
CA MET A 439 -13.66 17.31 -9.01
C MET A 439 -12.67 18.30 -8.37
N TYR A 440 -11.43 18.34 -8.86
CA TYR A 440 -10.34 19.09 -8.21
C TYR A 440 -9.64 20.10 -9.12
N GLU A 441 -9.39 19.77 -10.39
CA GLU A 441 -8.49 20.50 -11.29
C GLU A 441 -9.19 21.07 -12.52
N PHE A 442 -10.48 21.40 -12.37
CA PHE A 442 -11.31 21.98 -13.42
C PHE A 442 -10.78 23.32 -13.95
N LEU A 443 -10.11 24.12 -13.11
CA LEU A 443 -9.53 25.42 -13.52
C LEU A 443 -8.28 25.23 -14.41
N PRO A 444 -7.28 24.41 -14.04
CA PRO A 444 -6.20 24.05 -14.96
C PRO A 444 -6.66 23.31 -16.23
N ALA A 445 -7.69 22.46 -16.13
CA ALA A 445 -8.28 21.83 -17.31
C ALA A 445 -8.86 22.87 -18.28
N PHE A 446 -9.63 23.83 -17.76
CA PHE A 446 -10.17 24.94 -18.55
C PHE A 446 -9.07 25.76 -19.22
N GLY A 447 -8.01 26.11 -18.48
CA GLY A 447 -6.88 26.88 -19.03
C GLY A 447 -6.09 26.11 -20.09
N THR A 448 -6.02 24.78 -19.98
CA THR A 448 -5.40 23.89 -20.98
C THR A 448 -6.23 23.81 -22.27
N ILE A 449 -7.55 23.63 -22.16
CA ILE A 449 -8.47 23.66 -23.31
C ILE A 449 -8.39 25.02 -24.01
N LEU A 450 -8.37 26.10 -23.24
CA LEU A 450 -8.23 27.45 -23.76
C LEU A 450 -6.90 27.67 -24.49
N ALA A 451 -5.80 27.11 -23.97
CA ALA A 451 -4.51 27.13 -24.65
C ALA A 451 -4.56 26.38 -25.99
N ALA A 452 -5.23 25.23 -26.05
CA ALA A 452 -5.42 24.47 -27.28
C ALA A 452 -6.24 25.27 -28.32
N ILE A 453 -7.35 25.89 -27.90
CA ILE A 453 -8.16 26.77 -28.77
C ILE A 453 -7.32 27.95 -29.28
N MET A 454 -6.50 28.56 -28.43
CA MET A 454 -5.60 29.65 -28.81
C MET A 454 -4.44 29.21 -29.73
N ALA A 455 -4.13 27.92 -29.78
CA ALA A 455 -3.11 27.35 -30.67
C ALA A 455 -3.63 27.14 -32.10
N VAL A 456 -4.92 26.81 -32.28
CA VAL A 456 -5.52 26.50 -33.60
C VAL A 456 -5.22 27.55 -34.69
N PRO A 457 -5.41 28.86 -34.47
CA PRO A 457 -5.11 29.86 -35.50
C PRO A 457 -3.64 29.90 -35.89
N LYS A 458 -2.73 29.63 -34.95
CA LYS A 458 -1.28 29.62 -35.21
C LYS A 458 -0.87 28.42 -36.05
N VAL A 459 -1.47 27.25 -35.78
CA VAL A 459 -1.26 26.04 -36.56
C VAL A 459 -1.79 26.21 -37.98
N LEU A 460 -3.03 26.71 -38.13
CA LEU A 460 -3.64 26.98 -39.44
C LEU A 460 -2.82 28.00 -40.25
N GLN A 461 -2.28 29.03 -39.61
CA GLN A 461 -1.42 30.01 -40.27
C GLN A 461 -0.09 29.38 -40.72
N SER A 462 0.49 28.50 -39.91
CA SER A 462 1.72 27.77 -40.26
C SER A 462 1.49 26.81 -41.43
N LEU A 463 0.37 26.07 -41.45
CA LEU A 463 0.02 25.16 -42.54
C LEU A 463 -0.19 25.92 -43.86
N ARG A 464 -0.88 27.08 -43.81
CA ARG A 464 -1.06 27.94 -44.99
C ARG A 464 0.25 28.50 -45.51
N ALA A 465 1.13 28.97 -44.61
CA ALA A 465 2.45 29.48 -45.01
C ALA A 465 3.29 28.40 -45.71
N HIS A 466 3.24 27.17 -45.22
CA HIS A 466 3.99 26.05 -45.81
C HIS A 466 3.40 25.60 -47.16
N GLN A 467 2.07 25.66 -47.31
CA GLN A 467 1.40 25.39 -48.58
C GLN A 467 1.76 26.45 -49.65
N THR A 468 1.88 27.72 -49.25
CA THR A 468 2.35 28.79 -50.13
C THR A 468 3.84 28.66 -50.48
N GLU A 469 4.70 28.17 -49.58
CA GLU A 469 6.10 27.84 -49.91
C GLU A 469 6.19 26.70 -50.93
N LEU A 470 5.42 25.63 -50.77
CA LEU A 470 5.38 24.51 -51.72
C LEU A 470 4.89 24.91 -53.11
N GLU A 471 3.89 25.80 -53.20
CA GLU A 471 3.40 26.36 -54.47
C GLU A 471 4.44 27.28 -55.16
N ILE A 472 5.31 27.95 -54.39
CA ILE A 472 6.40 28.76 -54.93
C ILE A 472 7.55 27.86 -55.42
N ASP A 473 7.89 26.81 -54.67
CA ASP A 473 8.96 25.87 -55.02
C ASP A 473 8.62 25.05 -56.30
N GLU A 474 7.38 24.57 -56.44
CA GLU A 474 6.91 23.92 -57.69
C GLU A 474 6.95 24.90 -58.89
N SER A 475 6.66 26.18 -58.67
CA SER A 475 6.73 27.20 -59.73
C SER A 475 8.17 27.58 -60.10
N GLN A 476 9.13 27.48 -59.15
CA GLN A 476 10.55 27.71 -59.41
C GLN A 476 11.21 26.48 -60.06
N GLU A 477 10.86 25.25 -59.68
CA GLU A 477 11.30 24.03 -60.37
C GLU A 477 10.77 23.97 -61.82
N GLU A 478 9.55 24.44 -62.10
CA GLU A 478 9.04 24.58 -63.48
C GLU A 478 9.76 25.69 -64.28
N LEU A 479 10.26 26.75 -63.63
CA LEU A 479 11.05 27.81 -64.27
C LEU A 479 12.51 27.39 -64.51
N GLU A 480 13.14 26.68 -63.57
CA GLU A 480 14.50 26.15 -63.70
C GLU A 480 14.55 24.96 -64.69
N ALA A 481 13.51 24.12 -64.76
CA ALA A 481 13.42 23.06 -65.77
C ALA A 481 13.31 23.58 -67.22
N VAL A 482 12.89 24.84 -67.41
CA VAL A 482 12.86 25.50 -68.73
C VAL A 482 14.19 26.19 -69.05
N GLU A 483 15.01 26.54 -68.06
CA GLU A 483 16.29 27.23 -68.25
C GLU A 483 17.49 26.26 -68.41
N ILE A 484 17.35 25.01 -67.98
CA ILE A 484 18.42 23.99 -68.00
C ILE A 484 18.63 23.33 -69.39
N GLU A 485 17.81 23.60 -70.40
CA GLU A 485 18.01 23.03 -71.75
C GLU A 485 19.08 23.74 -72.62
N THR A 486 19.80 24.76 -72.10
CA THR A 486 20.75 25.55 -72.93
C THR A 486 22.16 25.78 -72.40
N ILE A 487 22.56 25.21 -71.26
CA ILE A 487 23.94 25.39 -70.75
C ILE A 487 24.50 24.06 -70.25
N ASP A 488 24.74 23.14 -71.17
CA ASP A 488 25.80 22.14 -71.01
C ASP A 488 27.04 22.69 -71.71
N VAL A 489 28.14 22.85 -70.95
CA VAL A 489 29.56 22.76 -71.35
C VAL A 489 30.45 23.68 -70.49
N VAL A 490 31.39 23.03 -69.79
CA VAL A 490 32.57 23.51 -69.03
C VAL A 490 32.33 23.98 -67.59
N THR A 491 32.68 23.13 -66.61
CA THR A 491 33.79 23.35 -65.65
C THR A 491 33.86 22.22 -64.60
N GLU A 492 34.26 21.01 -65.03
CA GLU A 492 34.96 20.09 -64.12
C GLU A 492 36.38 20.62 -63.96
N THR A 493 36.72 21.27 -62.84
CA THR A 493 38.07 21.28 -62.21
C THR A 493 38.26 22.24 -61.01
N GLU A 494 37.21 22.86 -60.45
CA GLU A 494 37.37 23.66 -59.21
C GLU A 494 36.58 23.15 -57.98
N GLU A 495 35.64 22.20 -58.13
CA GLU A 495 34.86 21.66 -56.99
C GLU A 495 35.59 20.58 -56.16
N GLU A 496 36.67 19.99 -56.65
CA GLU A 496 37.42 18.97 -55.88
C GLU A 496 38.43 19.57 -54.89
N LEU A 497 38.86 20.82 -55.05
CA LEU A 497 39.83 21.44 -54.13
C LEU A 497 39.18 22.23 -52.99
N GLU A 498 37.93 22.66 -53.13
CA GLU A 498 37.22 23.38 -52.06
C GLU A 498 36.58 22.41 -51.03
N ASN A 499 36.30 21.18 -51.45
CA ASN A 499 35.77 20.13 -50.57
C ASN A 499 36.86 19.51 -49.65
N GLU A 500 38.12 19.42 -50.08
CA GLU A 500 39.21 18.93 -49.21
C GLU A 500 39.66 19.92 -48.13
N VAL A 501 39.47 21.24 -48.35
CA VAL A 501 39.80 22.27 -47.35
C VAL A 501 38.66 22.45 -46.33
N LEU A 502 37.41 22.16 -46.70
CA LEU A 502 36.27 22.14 -45.78
C LEU A 502 36.18 20.84 -44.94
N GLU A 503 36.69 19.70 -45.43
CA GLU A 503 36.70 18.45 -44.67
C GLU A 503 37.71 18.41 -43.51
N HIS A 504 38.72 19.28 -43.49
CA HIS A 504 39.71 19.35 -42.40
C HIS A 504 39.50 20.46 -41.37
N GLN A 505 38.42 21.24 -41.48
CA GLN A 505 38.05 22.27 -40.49
C GLN A 505 36.56 22.24 -40.11
N SER A 506 36.14 21.24 -39.34
CA SER A 506 35.21 21.42 -38.19
C SER A 506 34.79 20.07 -37.58
N ARG A 507 35.66 19.48 -36.73
CA ARG A 507 35.24 18.36 -35.86
C ARG A 507 34.26 18.76 -34.75
N ILE A 508 33.80 20.01 -34.70
CA ILE A 508 32.84 20.52 -33.73
C ILE A 508 32.01 21.63 -34.40
N VAL A 509 30.73 21.37 -34.66
CA VAL A 509 29.73 22.44 -34.85
C VAL A 509 29.31 22.86 -33.45
N ASP A 510 29.92 23.90 -32.90
CA ASP A 510 29.58 24.39 -31.58
C ASP A 510 28.54 25.51 -31.70
N ASN A 511 27.25 25.14 -31.80
CA ASN A 511 26.14 26.11 -31.78
C ASN A 511 25.83 26.66 -30.38
N GLU A 512 26.78 26.52 -29.46
CA GLU A 512 26.66 26.95 -28.07
C GLU A 512 26.53 28.48 -28.02
N GLY A 513 25.41 28.97 -27.48
CA GLY A 513 25.11 30.39 -27.38
C GLY A 513 24.21 30.97 -28.48
N GLU A 514 23.99 30.25 -29.58
CA GLU A 514 23.00 30.64 -30.59
C GLU A 514 21.58 30.61 -29.99
N VAL A 515 20.79 31.67 -30.15
CA VAL A 515 19.45 31.76 -29.53
C VAL A 515 18.39 31.26 -30.51
N ARG A 516 17.87 30.06 -30.28
CA ARG A 516 16.76 29.46 -31.05
C ARG A 516 15.44 29.59 -30.29
N ARG A 517 14.29 29.62 -30.98
CA ARG A 517 12.96 29.70 -30.35
C ARG A 517 12.47 28.30 -29.99
N PRO A 518 12.33 27.96 -28.69
CA PRO A 518 11.86 26.64 -28.31
C PRO A 518 10.33 26.49 -28.49
N PRO A 519 9.82 25.27 -28.75
CA PRO A 519 8.41 24.99 -28.98
C PRO A 519 7.60 24.93 -27.66
N VAL A 520 7.59 26.01 -26.87
CA VAL A 520 7.02 26.05 -25.51
C VAL A 520 5.56 25.59 -25.46
N LEU A 521 4.69 26.18 -26.28
CA LEU A 521 3.25 25.87 -26.24
C LEU A 521 2.97 24.42 -26.68
N ALA A 522 3.68 23.95 -27.71
CA ALA A 522 3.54 22.59 -28.19
C ALA A 522 3.98 21.59 -27.10
N LEU A 523 5.11 21.83 -26.43
CA LEU A 523 5.57 21.00 -25.31
C LEU A 523 4.54 20.95 -24.18
N LEU A 524 4.06 22.10 -23.71
CA LEU A 524 3.13 22.15 -22.57
C LEU A 524 1.78 21.49 -22.88
N LEU A 525 1.23 21.70 -24.08
CA LEU A 525 0.01 21.03 -24.53
C LEU A 525 0.22 19.52 -24.72
N TYR A 526 1.31 19.13 -25.38
CA TYR A 526 1.68 17.73 -25.55
C TYR A 526 1.79 17.05 -24.19
N TRP A 527 2.52 17.63 -23.25
CA TRP A 527 2.73 17.05 -21.92
C TRP A 527 1.41 16.91 -21.16
N SER A 528 0.55 17.93 -21.21
CA SER A 528 -0.76 17.88 -20.53
C SER A 528 -1.67 16.76 -21.06
N VAL A 529 -1.70 16.57 -22.39
CA VAL A 529 -2.52 15.54 -23.03
C VAL A 529 -1.88 14.15 -22.88
N MET A 530 -0.58 14.05 -23.09
CA MET A 530 0.13 12.78 -23.02
C MET A 530 0.15 12.23 -21.60
N SER A 531 0.34 13.06 -20.57
CA SER A 531 0.25 12.57 -19.19
C SER A 531 -1.16 12.07 -18.86
N LEU A 532 -2.21 12.74 -19.31
CA LEU A 532 -3.57 12.22 -19.13
C LEU A 532 -3.75 10.85 -19.80
N ILE A 533 -3.24 10.67 -21.02
CA ILE A 533 -3.31 9.39 -21.73
C ILE A 533 -2.46 8.33 -21.02
N ALA A 534 -1.18 8.59 -20.79
CA ALA A 534 -0.20 7.64 -20.27
C ALA A 534 -0.64 7.07 -18.91
N PHE A 535 -1.05 7.93 -17.97
CA PHE A 535 -1.50 7.48 -16.65
C PHE A 535 -2.90 6.83 -16.68
N SER A 536 -3.76 7.14 -17.66
CA SER A 536 -5.04 6.44 -17.82
C SER A 536 -4.88 5.00 -18.35
N PHE A 537 -3.81 4.74 -19.11
CA PHE A 537 -3.48 3.40 -19.64
C PHE A 537 -2.52 2.60 -18.74
N ALA A 538 -1.84 3.24 -17.79
CA ALA A 538 -1.09 2.52 -16.77
C ALA A 538 -2.05 1.67 -15.92
N GLY A 539 -1.68 0.43 -15.59
CA GLY A 539 -2.51 -0.52 -14.83
C GLY A 539 -2.81 -0.05 -13.41
N GLU A 540 -1.83 0.59 -12.75
CA GLU A 540 -2.01 1.28 -11.47
C GLU A 540 -2.73 2.62 -11.69
N ARG A 541 -4.06 2.65 -11.55
CA ARG A 541 -4.87 3.87 -11.75
C ARG A 541 -5.20 4.60 -10.45
N MET A 542 -4.16 4.97 -9.72
CA MET A 542 -4.32 5.52 -8.37
C MET A 542 -4.48 7.04 -8.33
N PRO A 543 -5.24 7.60 -7.36
CA PRO A 543 -5.52 9.04 -7.28
C PRO A 543 -4.29 9.95 -7.34
N TRP A 544 -3.21 9.56 -6.65
CA TRP A 544 -1.96 10.34 -6.56
C TRP A 544 -1.32 10.65 -7.91
N LEU A 545 -1.52 9.80 -8.92
CA LEU A 545 -0.97 9.99 -10.26
C LEU A 545 -1.58 11.22 -10.97
N THR A 546 -2.70 11.73 -10.48
CA THR A 546 -3.30 12.99 -10.96
C THR A 546 -2.34 14.18 -10.80
N THR A 547 -1.41 14.14 -9.85
CA THR A 547 -0.38 15.20 -9.69
C THR A 547 0.49 15.37 -10.95
N HIS A 548 0.81 14.26 -11.63
CA HIS A 548 1.58 14.25 -12.87
C HIS A 548 0.82 14.87 -14.04
N ILE A 549 -0.51 14.74 -14.05
CA ILE A 549 -1.40 15.35 -15.04
C ILE A 549 -1.63 16.84 -14.73
N THR A 550 -1.73 17.18 -13.45
CA THR A 550 -2.05 18.53 -12.95
C THR A 550 -0.90 19.51 -13.20
N MET A 551 0.35 19.09 -12.96
CA MET A 551 1.54 19.93 -13.15
C MET A 551 1.63 20.59 -14.53
N PRO A 552 1.59 19.84 -15.66
CA PRO A 552 1.66 20.44 -17.00
C PRO A 552 0.39 21.25 -17.32
N MET A 553 -0.79 20.85 -16.83
CA MET A 553 -2.02 21.63 -17.02
C MET A 553 -1.95 23.01 -16.35
N ILE A 554 -1.35 23.10 -15.16
CA ILE A 554 -1.13 24.38 -14.47
C ILE A 554 -0.17 25.27 -15.27
N LEU A 555 0.95 24.72 -15.75
CA LEU A 555 1.91 25.48 -16.57
C LEU A 555 1.26 25.97 -17.88
N THR A 556 0.48 25.12 -18.54
CA THR A 556 -0.27 25.46 -19.75
C THR A 556 -1.31 26.54 -19.50
N SER A 557 -2.01 26.47 -18.37
CA SER A 557 -2.98 27.48 -17.93
C SER A 557 -2.32 28.81 -17.59
N GLY A 558 -1.15 28.77 -16.96
CA GLY A 558 -0.31 29.95 -16.74
C GLY A 558 0.03 30.66 -18.05
N TRP A 559 0.29 29.90 -19.12
CA TRP A 559 0.50 30.46 -20.46
C TRP A 559 -0.78 31.13 -21.01
N SER A 560 -1.91 30.41 -21.07
CA SER A 560 -3.13 30.91 -21.71
C SER A 560 -3.76 32.08 -20.94
N PHE A 561 -3.92 31.95 -19.63
CA PHE A 561 -4.39 33.03 -18.77
C PHE A 561 -3.42 34.21 -18.82
N GLY A 562 -2.10 33.95 -18.82
CA GLY A 562 -1.09 34.99 -19.01
C GLY A 562 -1.28 35.81 -20.28
N GLN A 563 -1.60 35.16 -21.42
CA GLN A 563 -1.88 35.87 -22.68
C GLN A 563 -3.15 36.71 -22.62
N ILE A 564 -4.19 36.23 -21.95
CA ILE A 564 -5.47 36.94 -21.81
C ILE A 564 -5.29 38.21 -20.97
N PHE A 565 -4.66 38.08 -19.80
CA PHE A 565 -4.39 39.21 -18.90
C PHE A 565 -3.42 40.22 -19.51
N LYS A 566 -2.39 39.77 -20.23
CA LYS A 566 -1.46 40.66 -20.94
C LYS A 566 -2.14 41.41 -22.08
N GLY A 567 -3.07 40.77 -22.78
CA GLY A 567 -3.80 41.35 -23.89
C GLY A 567 -5.00 42.21 -23.49
N PHE A 568 -5.27 42.40 -22.20
CA PHE A 568 -6.42 43.18 -21.71
C PHE A 568 -6.05 44.66 -21.52
N ASP A 569 -6.90 45.55 -22.02
CA ASP A 569 -6.69 47.00 -21.92
C ASP A 569 -7.25 47.56 -20.60
N TRP A 570 -6.37 47.60 -19.60
CA TRP A 570 -6.68 48.13 -18.27
C TRP A 570 -7.02 49.62 -18.24
N GLN A 571 -6.58 50.40 -19.24
CA GLN A 571 -6.90 51.83 -19.31
C GLN A 571 -8.34 52.04 -19.78
N SER A 572 -8.74 51.33 -20.84
CA SER A 572 -10.13 51.32 -21.31
C SER A 572 -11.08 50.81 -20.22
N PHE A 573 -10.70 49.73 -19.50
CA PHE A 573 -11.45 49.22 -18.36
C PHE A 573 -11.73 50.30 -17.31
N LYS A 574 -10.72 51.09 -16.91
CA LYS A 574 -10.90 52.16 -15.92
C LYS A 574 -11.77 53.31 -16.47
N LYS A 575 -11.54 53.71 -17.72
CA LYS A 575 -12.26 54.82 -18.37
C LYS A 575 -13.75 54.52 -18.55
N GLN A 576 -14.08 53.29 -18.97
CA GLN A 576 -15.45 52.85 -19.24
C GLN A 576 -16.18 52.29 -18.00
N ARG A 577 -15.71 52.64 -16.80
CA ARG A 577 -16.27 52.18 -15.51
C ARG A 577 -16.43 50.65 -15.44
N GLY A 578 -15.46 49.90 -15.96
CA GLY A 578 -15.48 48.43 -15.99
C GLY A 578 -15.61 47.78 -14.61
N TRP A 579 -15.25 48.48 -13.53
CA TRP A 579 -15.51 48.02 -12.16
C TRP A 579 -17.03 47.91 -11.84
N LEU A 580 -17.88 48.80 -12.38
CA LEU A 580 -19.34 48.67 -12.27
C LEU A 580 -19.83 47.48 -13.10
N VAL A 581 -19.25 47.27 -14.28
CA VAL A 581 -19.54 46.09 -15.12
C VAL A 581 -19.21 44.79 -14.37
N LEU A 582 -18.12 44.75 -13.59
CA LEU A 582 -17.78 43.60 -12.75
C LEU A 582 -18.81 43.37 -11.64
N ILE A 583 -19.21 44.42 -10.92
CA ILE A 583 -20.17 44.30 -9.81
C ILE A 583 -21.55 43.88 -10.32
N ILE A 584 -22.08 44.59 -11.33
CA ILE A 584 -23.37 44.27 -11.94
C ILE A 584 -23.30 42.95 -12.70
N GLY A 585 -22.17 42.63 -13.34
CA GLY A 585 -21.94 41.36 -14.03
C GLY A 585 -21.92 40.18 -13.07
N PHE A 586 -21.29 40.32 -11.90
CA PHE A 586 -21.35 39.29 -10.85
C PHE A 586 -22.76 39.12 -10.30
N LEU A 587 -23.47 40.23 -10.05
CA LEU A 587 -24.88 40.17 -9.63
C LEU A 587 -25.75 39.51 -10.71
N PHE A 588 -25.53 39.84 -11.98
CA PHE A 588 -26.18 39.21 -13.13
C PHE A 588 -25.93 37.70 -13.15
N LEU A 589 -24.68 37.25 -12.98
CA LEU A 589 -24.35 35.82 -12.92
C LEU A 589 -25.07 35.13 -11.76
N LEU A 590 -25.10 35.73 -10.57
CA LEU A 590 -25.81 35.19 -9.41
C LEU A 590 -27.33 35.10 -9.64
N THR A 591 -27.95 36.19 -10.11
CA THR A 591 -29.40 36.22 -10.36
C THR A 591 -29.79 35.31 -11.52
N THR A 592 -28.94 35.18 -12.54
CA THR A 592 -29.14 34.25 -13.67
C THR A 592 -29.05 32.81 -13.19
N ALA A 593 -27.99 32.46 -12.46
CA ALA A 593 -27.81 31.13 -11.88
C ALA A 593 -28.98 30.77 -10.95
N ARG A 594 -29.47 31.70 -10.14
CA ARG A 594 -30.66 31.48 -9.29
C ARG A 594 -31.96 31.36 -10.08
N THR A 595 -32.15 32.17 -11.13
CA THR A 595 -33.36 32.12 -11.98
C THR A 595 -33.45 30.77 -12.70
N PHE A 596 -32.39 30.39 -13.42
CA PHE A 596 -32.35 29.13 -14.14
C PHE A 596 -32.21 27.93 -13.20
N GLY A 597 -31.50 28.07 -12.08
CA GLY A 597 -31.39 27.03 -11.06
C GLY A 597 -32.73 26.74 -10.38
N SER A 598 -33.57 27.74 -10.16
CA SER A 598 -34.94 27.55 -9.67
C SER A 598 -35.86 26.94 -10.74
N LEU A 599 -35.72 27.37 -12.00
CA LEU A 599 -36.53 26.84 -13.12
C LEU A 599 -36.20 25.37 -13.43
N LEU A 600 -34.92 25.02 -13.38
CA LEU A 600 -34.39 23.70 -13.71
C LEU A 600 -34.17 22.83 -12.46
N GLY A 601 -34.55 23.31 -11.29
CA GLY A 601 -34.39 22.58 -10.02
C GLY A 601 -35.46 21.51 -9.82
N PRO A 602 -35.33 20.70 -8.75
CA PRO A 602 -36.32 19.67 -8.40
C PRO A 602 -37.70 20.26 -8.06
N ASN A 603 -37.74 21.50 -7.56
CA ASN A 603 -38.96 22.24 -7.24
C ASN A 603 -39.10 23.45 -8.17
N PRO A 604 -39.65 23.29 -9.38
CA PRO A 604 -39.87 24.42 -10.28
C PRO A 604 -40.87 25.42 -9.68
N PRO A 605 -40.87 26.69 -10.13
CA PRO A 605 -41.83 27.68 -9.66
C PRO A 605 -43.25 27.36 -10.12
N PHE A 606 -44.24 27.94 -9.44
CA PHE A 606 -45.68 27.86 -9.76
C PHE A 606 -46.33 26.46 -9.63
N GLN A 607 -45.77 25.56 -8.81
CA GLN A 607 -46.26 24.18 -8.67
C GLN A 607 -47.42 24.00 -7.68
N GLY A 608 -47.66 24.95 -6.78
CA GLY A 608 -48.78 24.88 -5.84
C GLY A 608 -48.67 25.85 -4.66
N LYS A 609 -49.32 25.50 -3.54
CA LYS A 609 -49.53 26.38 -2.37
C LYS A 609 -48.80 25.94 -1.11
N GLU A 610 -48.04 24.86 -1.17
CA GLU A 610 -47.21 24.43 -0.04
C GLU A 610 -46.04 25.39 0.18
N LEU A 611 -45.52 25.46 1.41
CA LEU A 611 -44.49 26.43 1.79
C LEU A 611 -43.25 26.35 0.88
N ALA A 612 -42.76 25.14 0.59
CA ALA A 612 -41.60 24.93 -0.28
C ALA A 612 -41.87 25.38 -1.74
N GLN A 613 -43.08 25.18 -2.25
CA GLN A 613 -43.48 25.58 -3.60
C GLN A 613 -43.67 27.10 -3.72
N LEU A 614 -44.18 27.74 -2.66
CA LEU A 614 -44.28 29.20 -2.56
C LEU A 614 -42.89 29.83 -2.44
N GLU A 615 -41.99 29.23 -1.66
CA GLU A 615 -40.60 29.67 -1.54
C GLU A 615 -39.85 29.59 -2.87
N ALA A 616 -40.00 28.49 -3.61
CA ALA A 616 -39.43 28.33 -4.95
C ALA A 616 -39.96 29.40 -5.93
N THR A 617 -41.26 29.67 -5.88
CA THR A 617 -41.90 30.71 -6.71
C THR A 617 -41.40 32.11 -6.36
N SER A 618 -41.32 32.43 -5.06
CA SER A 618 -40.80 33.71 -4.58
C SER A 618 -39.34 33.91 -4.97
N THR A 619 -38.51 32.88 -4.78
CA THR A 619 -37.10 32.87 -5.16
C THR A 619 -36.93 33.09 -6.67
N PHE A 620 -37.71 32.39 -7.50
CA PHE A 620 -37.70 32.58 -8.95
C PHE A 620 -38.07 34.01 -9.34
N LEU A 621 -39.17 34.56 -8.82
CA LEU A 621 -39.64 35.91 -9.17
C LEU A 621 -38.60 36.97 -8.77
N MET A 622 -38.06 36.90 -7.56
CA MET A 622 -37.03 37.82 -7.09
C MET A 622 -35.73 37.71 -7.90
N ALA A 623 -35.30 36.48 -8.20
CA ALA A 623 -34.12 36.24 -9.04
C ALA A 623 -34.33 36.73 -10.47
N PHE A 624 -35.51 36.51 -11.05
CA PHE A 624 -35.85 36.93 -12.41
C PHE A 624 -35.91 38.45 -12.53
N ILE A 625 -36.54 39.14 -11.57
CA ILE A 625 -36.54 40.62 -11.53
C ILE A 625 -35.11 41.14 -11.40
N GLY A 626 -34.30 40.56 -10.51
CA GLY A 626 -32.89 40.90 -10.37
C GLY A 626 -32.09 40.66 -11.67
N MET A 627 -32.35 39.56 -12.37
CA MET A 627 -31.75 39.24 -13.65
C MET A 627 -32.15 40.26 -14.72
N ALA A 628 -33.43 40.59 -14.85
CA ALA A 628 -33.90 41.60 -15.81
C ALA A 628 -33.31 42.99 -15.55
N ALA A 629 -33.25 43.39 -14.28
CA ALA A 629 -32.65 44.66 -13.86
C ALA A 629 -31.15 44.71 -14.17
N THR A 630 -30.41 43.63 -13.87
CA THR A 630 -28.97 43.55 -14.15
C THR A 630 -28.65 43.43 -15.63
N VAL A 631 -29.46 42.72 -16.43
CA VAL A 631 -29.35 42.70 -17.90
C VAL A 631 -29.51 44.10 -18.46
N THR A 632 -30.52 44.85 -18.00
CA THR A 632 -30.77 46.22 -18.45
C THR A 632 -29.61 47.14 -18.05
N ALA A 633 -29.13 47.03 -16.81
CA ALA A 633 -27.96 47.79 -16.35
C ALA A 633 -26.70 47.45 -17.16
N LEU A 634 -26.43 46.18 -17.45
CA LEU A 634 -25.30 45.76 -18.29
C LEU A 634 -25.45 46.26 -19.72
N PHE A 635 -26.66 46.23 -20.30
CA PHE A 635 -26.91 46.74 -21.63
C PHE A 635 -26.49 48.21 -21.75
N PHE A 636 -26.83 49.05 -20.76
CA PHE A 636 -26.41 50.44 -20.73
C PHE A 636 -24.91 50.63 -20.45
N LEU A 637 -24.32 49.82 -19.57
CA LEU A 637 -22.89 49.93 -19.24
C LEU A 637 -21.96 49.43 -20.35
N LEU A 638 -22.44 48.52 -21.21
CA LEU A 638 -21.66 47.88 -22.27
C LEU A 638 -21.83 48.53 -23.65
N GLN A 639 -22.60 49.60 -23.80
CA GLN A 639 -22.82 50.25 -25.11
C GLN A 639 -21.53 50.72 -25.77
N ASP A 640 -20.57 51.18 -24.97
CA ASP A 640 -19.26 51.67 -25.44
C ASP A 640 -18.19 50.56 -25.52
N TRP A 641 -18.56 49.31 -25.27
CA TRP A 641 -17.63 48.17 -25.24
C TRP A 641 -17.69 47.39 -26.55
N THR A 642 -16.52 47.00 -27.05
CA THR A 642 -16.44 46.06 -28.19
C THR A 642 -16.70 44.62 -27.73
N LEU A 643 -17.27 43.79 -28.60
CA LEU A 643 -17.50 42.35 -28.31
C LEU A 643 -16.23 41.63 -27.84
N LYS A 644 -15.05 42.01 -28.37
CA LYS A 644 -13.75 41.44 -27.95
C LYS A 644 -13.36 41.85 -26.53
N GLN A 645 -13.66 43.08 -26.11
CA GLN A 645 -13.42 43.54 -24.73
C GLN A 645 -14.38 42.85 -23.76
N ILE A 646 -15.66 42.74 -24.13
CA ILE A 646 -16.68 42.02 -23.35
C ILE A 646 -16.25 40.57 -23.17
N GLY A 647 -15.93 39.86 -24.25
CA GLY A 647 -15.52 38.46 -24.19
C GLY A 647 -14.29 38.23 -23.31
N LYS A 648 -13.26 39.09 -23.40
CA LYS A 648 -12.07 39.02 -22.53
C LYS A 648 -12.40 39.30 -21.07
N LEU A 649 -13.25 40.29 -20.79
CA LEU A 649 -13.65 40.59 -19.42
C LEU A 649 -14.45 39.43 -18.82
N SER A 650 -15.41 38.87 -19.55
CA SER A 650 -16.17 37.69 -19.14
C SER A 650 -15.27 36.51 -18.84
N LEU A 651 -14.23 36.28 -19.64
CA LEU A 651 -13.25 35.23 -19.43
C LEU A 651 -12.42 35.46 -18.17
N ILE A 652 -11.98 36.69 -17.91
CA ILE A 652 -11.27 37.06 -16.67
C ILE A 652 -12.17 36.85 -15.44
N VAL A 653 -13.44 37.26 -15.52
CA VAL A 653 -14.43 37.05 -14.44
C VAL A 653 -14.64 35.56 -14.19
N PHE A 654 -14.80 34.77 -15.26
CA PHE A 654 -14.98 33.33 -15.16
C PHE A 654 -13.76 32.65 -14.50
N ILE A 655 -12.54 33.01 -14.91
CA ILE A 655 -11.30 32.54 -14.27
C ILE A 655 -11.26 32.92 -12.79
N ALA A 656 -11.67 34.14 -12.43
CA ALA A 656 -11.69 34.60 -11.03
C ALA A 656 -12.71 33.83 -10.18
N VAL A 657 -13.92 33.58 -10.71
CA VAL A 657 -14.94 32.76 -10.04
C VAL A 657 -14.44 31.34 -9.84
N LEU A 658 -13.92 30.71 -10.89
CA LEU A 658 -13.34 29.36 -10.79
C LEU A 658 -12.17 29.32 -9.80
N SER A 659 -11.31 30.34 -9.75
CA SER A 659 -10.23 30.44 -8.77
C SER A 659 -10.78 30.47 -7.33
N GLY A 660 -11.88 31.20 -7.09
CA GLY A 660 -12.54 31.21 -5.79
C GLY A 660 -13.10 29.84 -5.39
N ILE A 661 -13.68 29.11 -6.34
CA ILE A 661 -14.16 27.74 -6.11
C ILE A 661 -12.96 26.81 -5.85
N THR A 662 -11.89 26.89 -6.65
CA THR A 662 -10.67 26.09 -6.46
C THR A 662 -10.03 26.34 -5.10
N ILE A 663 -9.94 27.58 -4.64
CA ILE A 663 -9.45 27.92 -3.29
C ILE A 663 -10.32 27.24 -2.23
N ARG A 664 -11.65 27.33 -2.35
CA ARG A 664 -12.56 26.70 -1.40
C ARG A 664 -12.44 25.18 -1.41
N THR A 665 -12.38 24.56 -2.59
CA THR A 665 -12.20 23.11 -2.74
C THR A 665 -10.88 22.66 -2.12
N SER A 666 -9.79 23.36 -2.42
CA SER A 666 -8.47 23.09 -1.85
C SER A 666 -8.49 23.24 -0.34
N PHE A 667 -9.07 24.32 0.20
CA PHE A 667 -9.17 24.53 1.64
C PHE A 667 -9.97 23.43 2.35
N ARG A 668 -11.12 23.03 1.80
CA ARG A 668 -11.94 21.94 2.36
C ARG A 668 -11.16 20.63 2.39
N ALA A 669 -10.58 20.23 1.27
CA ALA A 669 -9.88 18.95 1.17
C ALA A 669 -8.61 18.89 2.04
N ASN A 670 -7.93 20.02 2.25
CA ASN A 670 -6.67 20.09 2.97
C ASN A 670 -6.82 20.35 4.48
N PHE A 671 -7.85 21.07 4.91
CA PHE A 671 -7.97 21.56 6.30
C PHE A 671 -9.27 21.16 7.01
N ILE A 672 -10.25 20.59 6.30
CA ILE A 672 -11.55 20.22 6.89
C ILE A 672 -11.83 18.72 6.71
N LEU A 673 -11.65 18.18 5.50
CA LEU A 673 -12.12 16.85 5.12
C LEU A 673 -10.98 15.83 4.92
N TYR A 674 -9.78 16.13 5.44
CA TYR A 674 -8.55 15.40 5.10
C TYR A 674 -8.53 13.92 5.56
N ASP A 675 -9.22 13.60 6.67
CA ASP A 675 -9.36 12.23 7.21
C ASP A 675 -10.79 11.65 7.00
N THR A 676 -11.52 12.18 6.02
CA THR A 676 -12.90 11.76 5.75
C THR A 676 -13.03 11.05 4.39
N ALA A 677 -13.95 10.10 4.32
CA ALA A 677 -14.26 9.34 3.11
C ALA A 677 -14.83 10.16 1.93
N LYS A 678 -15.07 11.45 2.15
CA LYS A 678 -15.77 12.35 1.21
C LYS A 678 -14.87 12.86 0.09
N GLU A 679 -13.55 12.69 0.19
CA GLU A 679 -12.61 13.13 -0.83
C GLU A 679 -12.09 11.93 -1.65
N PHE A 680 -11.77 12.13 -2.92
CA PHE A 680 -11.15 11.15 -3.81
C PHE A 680 -9.64 11.36 -3.94
N LEU A 681 -8.99 12.04 -2.98
CA LEU A 681 -7.57 12.38 -3.07
C LEU A 681 -6.66 11.19 -2.78
N VAL A 682 -7.14 10.19 -2.03
CA VAL A 682 -6.52 8.87 -1.83
C VAL A 682 -7.56 7.78 -2.05
N TYR A 683 -7.13 6.55 -2.33
CA TYR A 683 -8.06 5.44 -2.60
C TYR A 683 -8.64 4.83 -1.32
N ALA A 684 -7.90 4.92 -0.20
CA ALA A 684 -8.34 4.57 1.15
C ALA A 684 -7.88 5.67 2.11
N HIS A 685 -8.83 6.32 2.77
CA HIS A 685 -8.57 7.34 3.78
C HIS A 685 -8.37 6.68 5.14
N ALA A 686 -7.32 7.06 5.85
CA ALA A 686 -7.24 6.80 7.28
C ALA A 686 -8.33 7.58 8.01
N ALA A 687 -9.05 6.91 8.90
CA ALA A 687 -9.97 7.57 9.82
C ALA A 687 -9.21 8.40 10.86
N ARG A 688 -9.92 9.27 11.57
CA ARG A 688 -9.37 10.02 12.72
C ARG A 688 -9.16 9.11 13.93
N ASP A 689 -10.03 8.12 14.11
CA ASP A 689 -10.10 7.26 15.30
C ASP A 689 -8.78 6.59 15.69
N PRO A 690 -7.87 6.17 14.78
CA PRO A 690 -6.55 5.65 15.18
C PRO A 690 -5.70 6.65 15.99
N LYS A 691 -5.84 7.96 15.75
CA LYS A 691 -5.20 8.98 16.59
C LYS A 691 -5.93 9.15 17.91
N ASP A 692 -7.25 9.10 17.90
CA ASP A 692 -8.04 9.21 19.13
C ASP A 692 -7.77 8.01 20.06
N VAL A 693 -7.57 6.81 19.51
CA VAL A 693 -7.12 5.63 20.26
C VAL A 693 -5.68 5.78 20.74
N LEU A 694 -4.76 6.33 19.93
CA LEU A 694 -3.41 6.62 20.40
C LEU A 694 -3.42 7.58 21.60
N GLU A 695 -4.20 8.67 21.52
CA GLU A 695 -4.35 9.65 22.60
C GLU A 695 -4.91 8.97 23.88
N GLN A 696 -5.89 8.08 23.74
CA GLN A 696 -6.41 7.27 24.85
C GLN A 696 -5.36 6.31 25.43
N VAL A 697 -4.61 5.60 24.60
CA VAL A 697 -3.54 4.69 25.05
C VAL A 697 -2.45 5.47 25.78
N GLU A 698 -2.03 6.63 25.26
CA GLU A 698 -1.05 7.51 25.91
C GLU A 698 -1.54 7.98 27.27
N GLU A 699 -2.80 8.39 27.37
CA GLU A 699 -3.41 8.81 28.63
C GLU A 699 -3.48 7.67 29.66
N ILE A 700 -3.96 6.49 29.26
CA ILE A 700 -4.02 5.31 30.12
C ILE A 700 -2.60 4.92 30.57
N SER A 701 -1.65 4.90 29.65
CA SER A 701 -0.24 4.57 29.95
C SER A 701 0.37 5.55 30.95
N HIS A 702 0.16 6.85 30.76
CA HIS A 702 0.66 7.88 31.68
C HIS A 702 0.05 7.76 33.07
N ARG A 703 -1.26 7.47 33.18
CA ARG A 703 -1.96 7.34 34.46
C ARG A 703 -1.58 6.06 35.22
N THR A 704 -1.29 4.96 34.51
CA THR A 704 -1.05 3.64 35.12
C THR A 704 0.44 3.33 35.32
N THR A 705 1.31 3.72 34.38
CA THR A 705 2.75 3.39 34.39
C THR A 705 3.65 4.60 34.61
N GLY A 706 3.12 5.82 34.48
CA GLY A 706 3.90 7.06 34.54
C GLY A 706 4.66 7.39 33.25
N GLY A 707 4.55 6.56 32.21
CA GLY A 707 5.28 6.68 30.94
C GLY A 707 4.60 5.94 29.79
N LYS A 708 5.39 5.41 28.85
CA LYS A 708 4.92 4.60 27.70
C LYS A 708 5.05 3.08 27.95
N ASP A 709 5.20 2.67 29.21
CA ASP A 709 5.53 1.29 29.58
C ASP A 709 4.32 0.34 29.58
N ILE A 710 3.11 0.81 29.27
CA ILE A 710 1.94 -0.05 29.16
C ILE A 710 2.15 -1.12 28.07
N VAL A 711 1.65 -2.32 28.32
CA VAL A 711 1.56 -3.36 27.30
C VAL A 711 0.34 -3.06 26.44
N VAL A 712 0.57 -2.75 25.17
CA VAL A 712 -0.49 -2.63 24.15
C VAL A 712 -0.28 -3.70 23.09
N ALA A 713 -1.28 -4.56 22.94
CA ALA A 713 -1.30 -5.63 21.96
C ALA A 713 -2.08 -5.20 20.71
N TYR A 714 -1.61 -5.52 19.51
CA TYR A 714 -2.33 -5.24 18.26
C TYR A 714 -2.01 -6.26 17.16
N ASP A 715 -2.93 -6.46 16.22
CA ASP A 715 -2.82 -7.42 15.12
C ASP A 715 -2.25 -6.82 13.81
N SER A 716 -2.20 -7.66 12.75
CA SER A 716 -1.67 -7.28 11.43
C SER A 716 -2.50 -6.20 10.73
N ASP A 717 -3.84 -6.25 10.83
CA ASP A 717 -4.75 -5.26 10.25
C ASP A 717 -4.45 -3.84 10.78
N LEU A 718 -4.02 -3.78 12.04
CA LEU A 718 -3.72 -2.54 12.75
C LEU A 718 -2.25 -2.13 12.70
N LEU A 719 -1.37 -2.94 12.09
CA LEU A 719 0.03 -2.57 11.88
C LEU A 719 0.15 -1.17 11.25
N TYR A 720 -0.77 -0.83 10.35
CA TYR A 720 -0.91 0.50 9.77
C TYR A 720 -2.15 1.18 10.38
N PRO A 721 -2.01 2.16 11.31
CA PRO A 721 -0.84 3.02 11.54
C PRO A 721 -0.02 2.74 12.79
N TYR A 722 -0.37 1.74 13.61
CA TYR A 722 0.21 1.61 14.96
C TYR A 722 1.68 1.18 14.99
N TRP A 723 2.25 0.69 13.89
CA TRP A 723 3.69 0.49 13.74
C TRP A 723 4.47 1.80 13.92
N TRP A 724 3.92 2.91 13.41
CA TRP A 724 4.50 4.23 13.60
C TRP A 724 4.18 4.80 14.99
N TYR A 725 2.93 4.67 15.45
CA TYR A 725 2.51 5.31 16.69
C TYR A 725 3.05 4.63 17.96
N PHE A 726 3.21 3.30 17.95
CA PHE A 726 3.79 2.57 19.07
C PHE A 726 5.31 2.38 18.96
N ARG A 727 6.00 3.10 18.06
CA ARG A 727 7.45 2.98 17.87
C ARG A 727 8.25 3.18 19.17
N ASP A 728 7.79 4.09 20.04
CA ASP A 728 8.42 4.43 21.32
C ASP A 728 7.94 3.58 22.51
N TYR A 729 6.97 2.68 22.31
CA TYR A 729 6.46 1.82 23.39
C TYR A 729 7.39 0.60 23.52
N PRO A 730 8.07 0.42 24.66
CA PRO A 730 9.02 -0.69 24.85
C PRO A 730 8.32 -2.05 24.97
N ASN A 731 7.11 -2.07 25.52
CA ASN A 731 6.36 -3.29 25.83
C ASN A 731 5.21 -3.57 24.85
N LYS A 732 5.21 -2.95 23.67
CA LYS A 732 4.22 -3.24 22.62
C LYS A 732 4.29 -4.71 22.19
N ARG A 733 3.14 -5.32 21.90
CA ARG A 733 3.05 -6.69 21.40
C ARG A 733 2.30 -6.71 20.07
N TRP A 734 2.97 -7.17 19.01
CA TRP A 734 2.31 -7.44 17.74
C TRP A 734 2.09 -8.95 17.64
N TYR A 735 0.84 -9.40 17.67
CA TYR A 735 0.49 -10.83 17.74
C TYR A 735 0.02 -11.42 16.40
N SER A 736 0.19 -10.69 15.30
CA SER A 736 -0.21 -11.10 13.95
C SER A 736 -1.69 -11.55 13.90
N ASP A 737 -2.01 -12.67 13.25
CA ASP A 737 -3.40 -13.08 12.94
C ASP A 737 -3.91 -14.22 13.84
N ASN A 738 -3.10 -14.70 14.79
CA ASN A 738 -3.44 -15.83 15.65
C ASN A 738 -3.43 -15.38 17.12
N PRO A 739 -4.55 -14.86 17.66
CA PRO A 739 -4.62 -14.50 19.07
C PRO A 739 -4.49 -15.75 19.94
N THR A 740 -3.78 -15.60 21.06
CA THR A 740 -3.53 -16.63 22.08
C THR A 740 -3.97 -16.11 23.45
N ARG A 741 -4.15 -17.01 24.44
CA ARG A 741 -4.64 -16.60 25.77
C ARG A 741 -3.67 -15.72 26.56
N ASP A 742 -2.38 -15.69 26.20
CA ASP A 742 -1.37 -14.77 26.78
C ASP A 742 -1.69 -13.28 26.56
N LEU A 743 -2.56 -12.95 25.60
CA LEU A 743 -3.05 -11.59 25.40
C LEU A 743 -3.85 -11.07 26.61
N GLN A 744 -4.38 -11.94 27.48
CA GLN A 744 -5.04 -11.54 28.72
C GLN A 744 -4.12 -10.73 29.67
N ASP A 745 -2.81 -10.86 29.51
CA ASP A 745 -1.82 -10.07 30.25
C ASP A 745 -1.75 -8.60 29.81
N ALA A 746 -2.22 -8.28 28.59
CA ALA A 746 -2.14 -6.95 28.02
C ALA A 746 -3.31 -6.06 28.49
N PRO A 747 -3.07 -4.96 29.22
CA PRO A 747 -4.11 -4.00 29.60
C PRO A 747 -4.99 -3.50 28.45
N ILE A 748 -4.41 -3.38 27.26
CA ILE A 748 -5.07 -2.88 26.06
C ILE A 748 -4.79 -3.84 24.90
N ILE A 749 -5.85 -4.26 24.21
CA ILE A 749 -5.79 -5.09 23.01
C ILE A 749 -6.54 -4.39 21.89
N LEU A 750 -5.88 -4.15 20.76
CA LEU A 750 -6.47 -3.59 19.55
C LEU A 750 -6.62 -4.69 18.51
N VAL A 751 -7.82 -4.84 17.96
CA VAL A 751 -8.17 -5.96 17.08
C VAL A 751 -8.82 -5.43 15.81
N GLY A 752 -8.30 -5.82 14.65
CA GLY A 752 -8.90 -5.57 13.34
C GLY A 752 -10.11 -6.46 13.06
N SER A 753 -10.87 -6.09 12.03
CA SER A 753 -12.14 -6.74 11.71
C SER A 753 -11.99 -8.22 11.34
N GLY A 754 -10.83 -8.65 10.84
CA GLY A 754 -10.54 -10.06 10.52
C GLY A 754 -10.53 -10.98 11.75
N ASN A 755 -10.17 -10.45 12.92
CA ASN A 755 -9.92 -11.24 14.13
C ASN A 755 -11.02 -11.14 15.19
N TYR A 756 -12.13 -10.47 14.90
CA TYR A 756 -13.23 -10.28 15.87
C TYR A 756 -13.79 -11.58 16.45
N GLY A 757 -13.93 -12.63 15.63
CA GLY A 757 -14.43 -13.92 16.09
C GLY A 757 -13.41 -14.72 16.92
N LEU A 758 -12.11 -14.46 16.72
CA LEU A 758 -11.03 -15.20 17.37
C LEU A 758 -10.63 -14.62 18.73
N ILE A 759 -10.85 -13.31 18.94
CA ILE A 759 -10.47 -12.66 20.19
C ILE A 759 -11.49 -12.85 21.32
N GLU A 760 -12.77 -13.09 21.01
CA GLU A 760 -13.85 -13.17 22.01
C GLU A 760 -13.54 -14.16 23.16
N PRO A 761 -13.03 -15.39 22.90
CA PRO A 761 -12.66 -16.33 23.97
C PRO A 761 -11.48 -15.86 24.83
N VAL A 762 -10.66 -14.94 24.32
CA VAL A 762 -9.48 -14.40 25.03
C VAL A 762 -9.90 -13.28 25.96
N VAL A 763 -10.71 -12.34 25.50
CA VAL A 763 -11.10 -11.17 26.31
C VAL A 763 -12.20 -11.51 27.31
N GLY A 764 -13.14 -12.38 26.95
CA GLY A 764 -14.26 -12.78 27.81
C GLY A 764 -14.94 -11.58 28.50
N ASP A 765 -15.27 -11.74 29.78
CA ASP A 765 -15.86 -10.69 30.61
C ASP A 765 -14.83 -9.77 31.27
N ASP A 766 -13.52 -9.96 31.06
CA ASP A 766 -12.50 -9.17 31.76
C ASP A 766 -12.23 -7.80 31.14
N TYR A 767 -12.72 -7.57 29.92
CA TYR A 767 -12.47 -6.36 29.14
C TYR A 767 -13.75 -5.59 28.79
N ILE A 768 -13.59 -4.28 28.55
CA ILE A 768 -14.63 -3.42 27.98
C ILE A 768 -14.25 -3.14 26.53
N ARG A 769 -15.22 -3.34 25.63
CA ARG A 769 -15.08 -3.14 24.18
C ARG A 769 -15.48 -1.73 23.75
N PHE A 770 -14.67 -1.15 22.87
CA PHE A 770 -14.96 0.10 22.15
C PHE A 770 -14.75 -0.14 20.64
N ASP A 771 -15.72 0.28 19.83
CA ASP A 771 -15.71 0.11 18.37
C ASP A 771 -15.27 1.42 17.69
N TYR A 772 -14.34 1.32 16.73
CA TYR A 772 -13.74 2.45 16.02
C TYR A 772 -13.64 2.17 14.52
N THR A 773 -13.50 3.22 13.72
CA THR A 773 -13.23 3.11 12.28
C THR A 773 -11.74 3.21 12.01
N ARG A 774 -11.18 2.28 11.23
CA ARG A 774 -9.77 2.30 10.83
C ARG A 774 -9.57 3.05 9.51
N LEU A 775 -10.32 2.65 8.49
CA LEU A 775 -10.20 3.15 7.12
C LEU A 775 -11.58 3.34 6.49
N TRP A 776 -11.65 4.21 5.48
CA TRP A 776 -12.82 4.32 4.61
C TRP A 776 -12.41 4.56 3.16
N TRP A 777 -13.20 4.01 2.24
CA TRP A 777 -12.99 4.20 0.80
C TRP A 777 -13.96 5.24 0.25
N PRO A 778 -13.53 6.11 -0.69
CA PRO A 778 -14.43 7.05 -1.35
C PRO A 778 -15.56 6.32 -2.08
N SER A 779 -16.70 7.00 -2.25
CA SER A 779 -17.88 6.42 -2.90
C SER A 779 -17.56 5.89 -4.31
N GLN A 780 -17.78 4.60 -4.54
CA GLN A 780 -17.51 3.93 -5.81
C GLN A 780 -18.66 4.09 -6.83
N ALA A 781 -19.56 5.06 -6.63
CA ALA A 781 -20.71 5.28 -7.51
C ALA A 781 -20.34 5.57 -8.98
N TYR A 782 -19.11 6.02 -9.26
CA TYR A 782 -18.61 6.30 -10.60
C TYR A 782 -18.15 5.05 -11.39
N TYR A 783 -18.21 3.86 -10.81
CA TYR A 783 -17.96 2.63 -11.57
C TYR A 783 -19.08 2.40 -12.58
N ASN A 784 -18.75 1.76 -13.71
CA ASN A 784 -19.70 1.39 -14.76
C ASN A 784 -20.55 2.57 -15.28
N LEU A 785 -19.95 3.75 -15.48
CA LEU A 785 -20.61 4.86 -16.18
C LEU A 785 -20.92 4.48 -17.63
N THR A 786 -22.20 4.53 -17.97
CA THR A 786 -22.70 4.45 -19.34
C THR A 786 -23.11 5.83 -19.83
N PHE A 787 -23.18 6.03 -21.15
CA PHE A 787 -23.69 7.27 -21.72
C PHE A 787 -25.10 7.61 -21.19
N GLU A 788 -25.95 6.60 -21.02
CA GLU A 788 -27.29 6.75 -20.45
C GLU A 788 -27.25 7.26 -19.00
N ARG A 789 -26.44 6.68 -18.11
CA ARG A 789 -26.29 7.17 -16.73
C ARG A 789 -25.79 8.61 -16.69
N VAL A 790 -24.80 8.95 -17.52
CA VAL A 790 -24.27 10.30 -17.61
C VAL A 790 -25.33 11.28 -18.13
N TRP A 791 -26.09 10.90 -19.16
CA TRP A 791 -27.16 11.74 -19.70
C TRP A 791 -28.30 11.93 -18.69
N ASN A 792 -28.72 10.86 -18.01
CA ASN A 792 -29.74 10.92 -16.95
C ASN A 792 -29.28 11.81 -15.79
N ALA A 793 -28.01 11.69 -15.39
CA ALA A 793 -27.46 12.52 -14.32
C ALA A 793 -27.44 14.03 -14.63
N ILE A 794 -27.39 14.40 -15.92
CA ILE A 794 -27.42 15.81 -16.36
C ILE A 794 -28.85 16.29 -16.64
N SER A 795 -29.72 15.41 -17.12
CA SER A 795 -31.10 15.73 -17.53
C SER A 795 -32.11 15.68 -16.38
N ASP A 796 -31.96 14.75 -15.43
CA ASP A 796 -32.81 14.64 -14.24
C ASP A 796 -32.51 15.76 -13.23
N PRO A 797 -33.47 16.64 -12.89
CA PRO A 797 -33.26 17.76 -11.97
C PRO A 797 -32.77 17.35 -10.57
N ALA A 798 -33.27 16.23 -10.04
CA ALA A 798 -32.94 15.78 -8.70
C ALA A 798 -31.52 15.21 -8.63
N THR A 799 -31.17 14.31 -9.55
CA THR A 799 -29.82 13.74 -9.66
C THR A 799 -28.78 14.81 -9.93
N ARG A 800 -29.08 15.77 -10.83
CA ARG A 800 -28.18 16.90 -11.09
C ARG A 800 -27.95 17.75 -9.83
N ASN A 801 -29.00 18.04 -9.06
CA ASN A 801 -28.87 18.78 -7.81
C ASN A 801 -27.98 18.03 -6.80
N ALA A 802 -28.16 16.72 -6.67
CA ALA A 802 -27.33 15.88 -5.82
C ALA A 802 -25.84 15.90 -6.23
N LEU A 803 -25.55 15.85 -7.54
CA LEU A 803 -24.17 15.96 -8.03
C LEU A 803 -23.55 17.34 -7.77
N TRP A 804 -24.32 18.43 -7.84
CA TRP A 804 -23.84 19.76 -7.47
C TRP A 804 -23.53 19.86 -5.97
N GLU A 805 -24.34 19.22 -5.12
CA GLU A 805 -24.08 19.12 -3.67
C GLU A 805 -22.81 18.32 -3.36
N ILE A 806 -22.52 17.25 -4.09
CA ILE A 806 -21.25 16.51 -3.98
C ILE A 806 -20.08 17.40 -4.46
N TRP A 807 -20.18 17.98 -5.66
CA TRP A 807 -19.10 18.77 -6.25
C TRP A 807 -18.77 20.03 -5.45
N PHE A 808 -19.78 20.72 -4.92
CA PHE A 808 -19.58 21.95 -4.17
C PHE A 808 -19.40 21.69 -2.67
N ASN A 809 -20.24 20.89 -2.04
CA ASN A 809 -20.28 20.74 -0.59
C ASN A 809 -19.72 19.42 -0.07
N ARG A 810 -19.39 18.46 -0.95
CA ARG A 810 -19.07 17.08 -0.54
C ARG A 810 -20.21 16.47 0.28
N ASN A 811 -21.44 16.88 -0.04
CA ASN A 811 -22.64 16.39 0.62
C ASN A 811 -23.24 15.26 -0.22
N TYR A 812 -23.22 14.05 0.32
CA TYR A 812 -23.72 12.85 -0.35
C TYR A 812 -25.18 12.54 0.02
N ASP A 813 -25.77 13.19 1.03
CA ASP A 813 -27.10 12.87 1.53
C ASP A 813 -28.19 12.91 0.43
N PRO A 814 -28.26 13.95 -0.44
CA PRO A 814 -29.28 13.98 -1.49
C PRO A 814 -29.09 12.87 -2.53
N TYR A 815 -27.83 12.49 -2.80
CA TYR A 815 -27.52 11.40 -3.71
C TYR A 815 -27.90 10.05 -3.09
N ALA A 816 -27.58 9.85 -1.82
CA ALA A 816 -27.88 8.66 -1.06
C ALA A 816 -29.40 8.41 -0.98
N GLN A 817 -30.19 9.47 -0.73
CA GLN A 817 -31.66 9.41 -0.75
C GLN A 817 -32.22 9.00 -2.13
N LEU A 818 -31.71 9.59 -3.21
CA LEU A 818 -32.15 9.25 -4.58
C LEU A 818 -31.76 7.83 -5.00
N ALA A 819 -30.60 7.37 -4.54
CA ALA A 819 -30.11 6.03 -4.80
C ALA A 819 -30.66 4.97 -3.83
N ASN A 820 -31.45 5.38 -2.83
CA ASN A 820 -31.92 4.53 -1.73
C ASN A 820 -30.77 3.77 -1.02
N ILE A 821 -29.69 4.51 -0.72
CA ILE A 821 -28.50 4.04 -0.01
C ILE A 821 -28.48 4.72 1.36
N ASP A 822 -28.43 3.93 2.44
CA ASP A 822 -28.30 4.44 3.80
C ASP A 822 -26.85 4.59 4.26
N THR A 823 -25.90 3.94 3.59
CA THR A 823 -24.48 3.82 3.99
C THR A 823 -23.53 4.95 3.53
N LEU A 824 -24.02 6.11 3.09
CA LEU A 824 -23.17 7.23 2.65
C LEU A 824 -23.14 8.40 3.65
N THR A 825 -23.46 8.13 4.91
CA THR A 825 -23.24 9.08 6.01
C THR A 825 -21.90 8.77 6.70
N LEU A 826 -21.33 9.73 7.42
CA LEU A 826 -20.04 9.48 8.11
C LEU A 826 -20.16 8.40 9.22
N GLU A 827 -21.35 8.23 9.79
CA GLU A 827 -21.59 7.27 10.88
C GLU A 827 -21.67 5.82 10.38
N ASN A 828 -22.05 5.60 9.11
CA ASN A 828 -22.28 4.28 8.55
C ASN A 828 -21.66 4.10 7.16
N TRP A 829 -20.58 4.84 6.89
CA TRP A 829 -19.97 4.92 5.57
C TRP A 829 -19.57 3.54 5.05
N GLN A 830 -19.98 3.19 3.83
CA GLN A 830 -19.51 1.97 3.15
C GLN A 830 -19.00 2.29 1.73
N PRO A 831 -17.82 1.77 1.34
CA PRO A 831 -17.00 0.80 2.06
C PRO A 831 -16.18 1.43 3.19
N SER A 832 -16.07 0.74 4.32
CA SER A 832 -15.18 1.10 5.45
C SER A 832 -14.64 -0.16 6.13
N ASP A 833 -13.57 0.03 6.90
CA ASP A 833 -13.00 -1.00 7.74
C ASP A 833 -12.89 -0.50 9.18
N SER A 834 -13.24 -1.35 10.13
CA SER A 834 -13.37 -1.03 11.54
C SER A 834 -12.36 -1.80 12.37
N PHE A 835 -12.13 -1.33 13.59
CA PHE A 835 -11.35 -2.06 14.57
C PHE A 835 -11.93 -1.86 15.97
N ARG A 836 -11.56 -2.76 16.89
CA ARG A 836 -12.00 -2.75 18.29
C ARG A 836 -10.82 -2.50 19.21
N MET A 837 -11.07 -1.74 20.25
CA MET A 837 -10.18 -1.60 21.39
C MET A 837 -10.83 -2.27 22.59
N TYR A 838 -10.10 -3.16 23.24
CA TYR A 838 -10.46 -3.79 24.48
C TYR A 838 -9.57 -3.23 25.58
N ILE A 839 -10.18 -2.77 26.69
CA ILE A 839 -9.45 -2.30 27.87
C ILE A 839 -9.85 -3.17 29.06
N ARG A 840 -8.87 -3.69 29.79
CA ARG A 840 -9.13 -4.55 30.94
C ARG A 840 -9.85 -3.77 32.06
N LYS A 841 -10.87 -4.37 32.69
CA LYS A 841 -11.77 -3.71 33.64
C LYS A 841 -11.03 -3.15 34.87
N ASP A 842 -9.99 -3.82 35.35
CA ASP A 842 -9.14 -3.35 36.45
C ASP A 842 -8.43 -2.03 36.12
N VAL A 843 -7.96 -1.87 34.89
CA VAL A 843 -7.32 -0.65 34.39
C VAL A 843 -8.34 0.46 34.22
N VAL A 844 -9.51 0.15 33.66
CA VAL A 844 -10.61 1.13 33.54
C VAL A 844 -11.05 1.63 34.92
N SER A 845 -11.10 0.77 35.94
CA SER A 845 -11.50 1.15 37.30
C SER A 845 -10.58 2.20 37.94
N GLN A 846 -9.33 2.32 37.46
CA GLN A 846 -8.37 3.33 37.89
C GLN A 846 -8.59 4.69 37.20
N ILE A 847 -9.46 4.74 36.17
CA ILE A 847 -9.64 5.90 35.28
C ILE A 847 -11.13 6.25 35.16
N TRP A 848 -11.56 7.23 35.97
CA TRP A 848 -12.97 7.63 36.15
C TRP A 848 -13.68 8.19 34.89
N GLU A 849 -12.94 8.60 33.85
CA GLU A 849 -13.49 9.27 32.65
C GLU A 849 -14.24 8.33 31.69
N TYR A 850 -14.08 7.01 31.82
CA TYR A 850 -14.68 6.02 30.92
C TYR A 850 -16.07 5.53 31.36
N GLY A 851 -16.72 6.19 32.31
CA GLY A 851 -18.13 5.94 32.66
C GLY A 851 -18.43 4.58 33.30
N ALA A 852 -17.41 3.79 33.64
CA ALA A 852 -17.59 2.59 34.44
C ALA A 852 -17.72 3.01 35.92
N THR A 853 -18.85 2.69 36.55
CA THR A 853 -18.91 2.62 38.02
C THR A 853 -17.73 1.78 38.50
N PRO A 854 -16.99 2.20 39.55
CA PRO A 854 -15.90 1.39 40.09
C PRO A 854 -16.45 -0.01 40.36
N VAL A 855 -16.05 -0.96 39.53
CA VAL A 855 -16.34 -2.36 39.75
C VAL A 855 -15.42 -2.72 40.90
N THR A 856 -15.99 -2.98 42.07
CA THR A 856 -15.27 -3.67 43.13
C THR A 856 -14.76 -4.95 42.51
N LEU A 857 -13.47 -5.02 42.25
CA LEU A 857 -12.78 -6.26 41.93
C LEU A 857 -12.91 -7.09 43.20
N GLU A 858 -13.90 -7.98 43.23
CA GLU A 858 -13.89 -9.11 44.15
C GLU A 858 -12.53 -9.79 43.92
N PRO A 859 -11.72 -10.03 44.97
CA PRO A 859 -10.49 -10.78 44.79
C PRO A 859 -10.82 -12.09 44.07
N SER A 860 -10.02 -12.47 43.07
CA SER A 860 -10.14 -13.79 42.44
C SER A 860 -9.97 -14.82 43.56
N VAL A 861 -11.10 -15.38 43.98
CA VAL A 861 -11.17 -16.50 44.92
C VAL A 861 -10.97 -17.74 44.09
N ASP A 862 -10.11 -18.66 44.56
CA ASP A 862 -9.98 -19.97 43.93
C ASP A 862 -11.38 -20.63 43.93
N PRO A 863 -12.01 -20.82 42.74
CA PRO A 863 -13.40 -21.30 42.68
C PRO A 863 -13.55 -22.71 43.25
N TYR A 864 -12.44 -23.44 43.42
CA TYR A 864 -12.42 -24.80 43.91
C TYR A 864 -12.29 -24.88 45.44
N GLU A 865 -11.93 -23.79 46.13
CA GLU A 865 -11.64 -23.79 47.57
C GLU A 865 -12.87 -24.19 48.40
N ALA A 866 -14.07 -23.74 48.02
CA ALA A 866 -15.30 -23.93 48.80
C ALA A 866 -15.72 -25.40 48.96
N ASN A 867 -15.49 -26.23 47.95
CA ASN A 867 -15.78 -27.68 47.97
C ASN A 867 -14.50 -28.53 47.94
N THR A 868 -13.38 -28.00 48.42
CA THR A 868 -12.18 -28.81 48.64
C THR A 868 -12.32 -29.62 49.93
N ILE A 869 -12.30 -30.94 49.82
CA ILE A 869 -12.36 -31.87 50.96
C ILE A 869 -10.95 -32.28 51.40
N ASP A 870 -10.75 -32.47 52.70
CA ASP A 870 -9.52 -33.08 53.24
C ASP A 870 -9.62 -34.60 53.12
N LEU A 871 -8.97 -35.16 52.10
CA LEU A 871 -9.01 -36.59 51.80
C LEU A 871 -7.60 -37.19 51.87
N GLN A 872 -7.41 -38.11 52.82
CA GLN A 872 -6.16 -38.87 52.94
C GLN A 872 -6.18 -40.08 52.03
N ALA A 873 -5.02 -40.40 51.43
CA ALA A 873 -4.85 -41.62 50.68
C ALA A 873 -5.05 -42.85 51.59
N SER A 874 -5.95 -43.75 51.20
CA SER A 874 -6.19 -45.01 51.91
C SER A 874 -5.07 -46.01 51.68
N GLN A 875 -4.35 -45.87 50.56
CA GLN A 875 -3.19 -46.68 50.22
C GLN A 875 -2.11 -45.85 49.52
N LEU A 876 -0.86 -46.20 49.79
CA LEU A 876 0.32 -45.55 49.24
C LEU A 876 1.33 -46.59 48.76
N ILE A 877 1.75 -46.52 47.50
CA ILE A 877 2.69 -47.45 46.88
C ILE A 877 3.94 -46.68 46.44
N GLN A 878 5.09 -47.05 46.98
CA GLN A 878 6.41 -46.45 46.68
C GLN A 878 7.42 -47.46 46.09
N GLY A 879 7.01 -48.72 45.92
CA GLY A 879 7.84 -49.79 45.34
C GLY A 879 8.92 -50.40 46.25
N GLY A 880 9.40 -49.68 47.27
CA GLY A 880 10.27 -50.24 48.32
C GLY A 880 11.54 -50.94 47.78
N GLU A 881 11.79 -52.18 48.22
CA GLU A 881 12.90 -53.02 47.73
C GLU A 881 12.60 -53.73 46.38
N GLN A 882 11.32 -53.79 45.95
CA GLN A 882 10.93 -54.50 44.73
C GLN A 882 11.18 -53.65 43.47
N PHE A 883 10.91 -52.35 43.54
CA PHE A 883 11.18 -51.38 42.49
C PHE A 883 11.26 -49.96 43.06
N GLN A 884 11.89 -49.03 42.34
CA GLN A 884 11.87 -47.61 42.66
C GLN A 884 11.18 -46.86 41.53
N LEU A 885 10.22 -46.01 41.85
CA LEU A 885 9.56 -45.12 40.89
C LEU A 885 10.43 -43.88 40.65
N SER A 886 10.39 -43.37 39.42
CA SER A 886 11.01 -42.11 39.02
C SER A 886 10.09 -41.41 38.03
N ALA A 887 9.42 -40.36 38.52
CA ALA A 887 8.40 -39.61 37.78
C ALA A 887 7.35 -40.51 37.10
N PRO A 888 6.57 -41.30 37.86
CA PRO A 888 5.43 -42.02 37.29
C PRO A 888 4.47 -41.02 36.64
N LYS A 889 4.15 -41.20 35.34
CA LYS A 889 3.39 -40.22 34.56
C LYS A 889 1.93 -40.59 34.35
N ASP A 890 1.63 -41.87 34.16
CA ASP A 890 0.28 -42.35 33.87
C ASP A 890 0.00 -43.72 34.49
N ILE A 891 -1.29 -44.03 34.66
CA ILE A 891 -1.79 -45.27 35.27
C ILE A 891 -3.08 -45.71 34.58
N ASP A 892 -3.24 -47.01 34.31
CA ASP A 892 -4.48 -47.58 33.79
C ASP A 892 -4.68 -49.04 34.24
N PHE A 893 -5.94 -49.48 34.31
CA PHE A 893 -6.33 -50.77 34.85
C PHE A 893 -6.47 -51.86 33.78
N ALA A 894 -6.07 -53.07 34.13
CA ALA A 894 -6.46 -54.28 33.45
C ALA A 894 -7.83 -54.78 33.94
N GLU A 895 -8.53 -55.58 33.13
CA GLU A 895 -9.85 -56.15 33.49
C GLU A 895 -9.81 -57.01 34.77
N ASP A 896 -8.66 -57.59 35.11
CA ASP A 896 -8.49 -58.41 36.33
C ASP A 896 -8.26 -57.59 37.61
N GLY A 897 -8.23 -56.24 37.48
CA GLY A 897 -8.04 -55.31 38.58
C GLY A 897 -6.58 -54.99 38.90
N THR A 898 -5.61 -55.62 38.24
CA THR A 898 -4.20 -55.17 38.25
C THR A 898 -4.05 -53.89 37.43
N PHE A 899 -2.94 -53.16 37.56
CA PHE A 899 -2.76 -51.91 36.83
C PHE A 899 -1.34 -51.74 36.30
N TYR A 900 -1.23 -50.93 35.25
CA TYR A 900 0.02 -50.58 34.60
C TYR A 900 0.39 -49.13 34.91
N VAL A 901 1.69 -48.86 35.07
CA VAL A 901 2.20 -47.52 35.36
C VAL A 901 3.36 -47.18 34.44
N SER A 902 3.34 -46.00 33.84
CA SER A 902 4.47 -45.47 33.06
C SER A 902 5.49 -44.83 34.01
N ASP A 903 6.58 -45.54 34.25
CA ASP A 903 7.69 -45.09 35.09
C ASP A 903 8.67 -44.29 34.21
N SER A 904 8.30 -43.03 33.95
CA SER A 904 8.77 -42.27 32.79
C SER A 904 10.28 -42.01 32.76
N GLN A 905 10.85 -41.58 33.90
CA GLN A 905 12.29 -41.31 34.00
C GLN A 905 13.13 -42.58 34.20
N ASN A 906 12.48 -43.72 34.44
CA ASN A 906 13.13 -45.03 34.37
C ASN A 906 12.92 -45.71 33.00
N HIS A 907 12.21 -45.07 32.06
CA HIS A 907 12.00 -45.52 30.69
C HIS A 907 11.41 -46.93 30.58
N ARG A 908 10.40 -47.23 31.41
CA ARG A 908 9.79 -48.56 31.51
C ARG A 908 8.33 -48.48 31.90
N ILE A 909 7.62 -49.58 31.69
CA ILE A 909 6.27 -49.81 32.21
C ILE A 909 6.33 -50.84 33.34
N LEU A 910 5.56 -50.60 34.39
CA LEU A 910 5.39 -51.50 35.52
C LEU A 910 3.98 -52.09 35.50
N HIS A 911 3.86 -53.38 35.80
CA HIS A 911 2.58 -54.08 36.00
C HIS A 911 2.51 -54.52 37.46
N ILE A 912 1.49 -54.06 38.19
CA ILE A 912 1.44 -54.11 39.65
C ILE A 912 0.05 -54.62 40.06
N ASP A 913 -0.02 -55.42 41.13
CA ASP A 913 -1.28 -55.79 41.75
C ASP A 913 -1.85 -54.68 42.66
N GLN A 914 -3.10 -54.84 43.10
CA GLN A 914 -3.78 -53.83 43.95
C GLN A 914 -3.09 -53.64 45.30
N GLU A 915 -2.36 -54.63 45.81
CA GLU A 915 -1.59 -54.54 47.04
C GLU A 915 -0.25 -53.80 46.87
N GLY A 916 0.18 -53.55 45.64
CA GLY A 916 1.40 -52.83 45.29
C GLY A 916 2.63 -53.71 45.06
N ASN A 917 2.45 -55.01 44.84
CA ASN A 917 3.53 -55.91 44.45
C ASN A 917 3.78 -55.86 42.94
N LEU A 918 5.06 -55.89 42.56
CA LEU A 918 5.45 -55.93 41.15
C LEU A 918 5.20 -57.33 40.56
N LEU A 919 4.36 -57.38 39.53
CA LEU A 919 4.10 -58.60 38.76
C LEU A 919 5.09 -58.72 37.59
N HIS A 920 5.23 -57.64 36.81
CA HIS A 920 6.11 -57.59 35.66
C HIS A 920 6.65 -56.17 35.42
N SER A 921 7.77 -56.07 34.71
CA SER A 921 8.32 -54.78 34.26
C SER A 921 9.10 -54.95 32.97
N TRP A 922 8.90 -54.04 32.01
CA TRP A 922 9.61 -54.08 30.74
C TRP A 922 9.91 -52.67 30.24
N GLY A 923 10.89 -52.57 29.35
CA GLY A 923 11.39 -51.31 28.83
C GLY A 923 12.78 -50.95 29.34
N GLN A 924 13.47 -50.15 28.55
CA GLN A 924 14.77 -49.57 28.85
C GLN A 924 14.94 -48.27 28.04
N TYR A 925 15.88 -47.42 28.44
CA TYR A 925 16.18 -46.20 27.68
C TYR A 925 16.59 -46.52 26.24
N GLY A 926 15.96 -45.86 25.28
CA GLY A 926 16.37 -45.83 23.89
C GLY A 926 15.77 -44.60 23.21
N ALA A 927 16.61 -43.82 22.53
CA ALA A 927 16.20 -42.56 21.90
C ALA A 927 16.50 -42.58 20.39
N SER A 928 15.56 -42.09 19.60
CA SER A 928 15.75 -41.85 18.17
C SER A 928 16.53 -40.55 17.93
N ASP A 929 17.47 -40.57 16.99
CA ASP A 929 18.13 -39.39 16.45
C ASP A 929 17.71 -39.21 14.99
N TYR A 930 16.70 -38.37 14.78
CA TYR A 930 16.15 -38.11 13.45
C TYR A 930 17.12 -37.35 12.53
N ASN A 931 18.08 -36.59 13.08
CA ASN A 931 19.10 -35.92 12.28
C ASN A 931 20.13 -36.92 11.73
N ALA A 932 20.45 -37.94 12.53
CA ALA A 932 21.33 -39.04 12.12
C ALA A 932 20.59 -40.22 11.46
N MET A 933 19.26 -40.16 11.33
CA MET A 933 18.40 -41.24 10.83
C MET A 933 18.55 -42.56 11.61
N ILE A 934 18.76 -42.46 12.93
CA ILE A 934 18.88 -43.60 13.84
C ILE A 934 17.57 -43.72 14.63
N MET A 935 16.92 -44.88 14.57
CA MET A 935 15.69 -45.15 15.30
C MET A 935 15.96 -45.92 16.59
N ALA A 936 15.25 -45.57 17.67
CA ALA A 936 15.27 -46.32 18.91
C ALA A 936 14.78 -47.77 18.69
N PRO A 937 15.42 -48.77 19.32
CA PRO A 937 14.96 -50.17 19.25
C PRO A 937 13.50 -50.34 19.69
N GLU A 938 12.83 -51.36 19.16
CA GLU A 938 11.51 -51.80 19.65
C GLU A 938 11.56 -52.18 21.13
N GLY A 939 10.50 -51.88 21.87
CA GLY A 939 10.43 -52.14 23.32
C GLY A 939 11.34 -51.25 24.19
N SER A 940 12.07 -50.29 23.61
CA SER A 940 12.77 -49.23 24.36
C SER A 940 11.95 -47.94 24.36
N PHE A 941 12.17 -47.08 25.34
CA PHE A 941 11.41 -45.84 25.53
C PHE A 941 12.31 -44.63 25.76
N ASN A 942 11.80 -43.45 25.40
CA ASN A 942 12.34 -42.15 25.76
C ASN A 942 11.22 -41.31 26.37
N GLU A 943 11.20 -41.29 27.71
CA GLU A 943 10.09 -40.83 28.56
C GLU A 943 8.71 -41.32 28.06
N PRO A 944 8.30 -42.56 28.37
CA PRO A 944 6.93 -42.98 28.14
C PRO A 944 5.99 -42.17 29.04
N TRP A 945 4.92 -41.62 28.48
CA TRP A 945 3.95 -40.79 29.22
C TRP A 945 2.62 -41.51 29.36
N GLY A 946 1.71 -41.32 28.42
CA GLY A 946 0.40 -41.96 28.46
C GLY A 946 0.46 -43.46 28.21
N LEU A 947 -0.38 -44.21 28.90
CA LEU A 947 -0.63 -45.62 28.60
C LEU A 947 -2.12 -45.92 28.64
N ALA A 948 -2.54 -46.96 27.91
CA ALA A 948 -3.92 -47.44 27.93
C ALA A 948 -3.97 -48.95 27.72
N VAL A 949 -4.89 -49.62 28.40
CA VAL A 949 -5.15 -51.05 28.26
C VAL A 949 -6.31 -51.26 27.30
N GLY A 950 -6.09 -52.08 26.27
CA GLY A 950 -7.14 -52.46 25.33
C GLY A 950 -8.03 -53.60 25.86
N PRO A 951 -9.22 -53.79 25.27
CA PRO A 951 -10.16 -54.85 25.66
C PRO A 951 -9.62 -56.28 25.40
N ASP A 952 -8.52 -56.42 24.66
CA ASP A 952 -7.80 -57.69 24.47
C ASP A 952 -6.69 -57.91 25.51
N GLY A 953 -6.54 -57.01 26.49
CA GLY A 953 -5.47 -56.99 27.49
C GLY A 953 -4.14 -56.43 26.99
N SER A 954 -4.08 -55.91 25.75
CA SER A 954 -2.85 -55.29 25.22
C SER A 954 -2.59 -53.93 25.85
N VAL A 955 -1.32 -53.59 26.06
CA VAL A 955 -0.91 -52.30 26.63
C VAL A 955 -0.36 -51.40 25.52
N TYR A 956 -0.98 -50.23 25.34
CA TYR A 956 -0.57 -49.19 24.41
C TYR A 956 0.19 -48.11 25.17
N VAL A 957 1.32 -47.66 24.63
CA VAL A 957 2.20 -46.69 25.30
C VAL A 957 2.58 -45.58 24.34
N ALA A 958 2.38 -44.33 24.77
CA ALA A 958 2.90 -43.14 24.11
C ALA A 958 4.37 -42.94 24.47
N ASP A 959 5.26 -43.22 23.53
CA ASP A 959 6.71 -43.04 23.65
C ASP A 959 7.06 -41.62 23.18
N THR A 960 6.82 -40.65 24.06
CA THR A 960 6.66 -39.23 23.73
C THR A 960 7.85 -38.67 22.97
N TRP A 961 9.08 -38.86 23.45
CA TRP A 961 10.26 -38.28 22.78
C TRP A 961 10.83 -39.14 21.65
N ASN A 962 10.28 -40.33 21.42
CA ASN A 962 10.50 -41.11 20.20
C ASN A 962 9.36 -40.95 19.18
N ASN A 963 8.40 -40.05 19.43
CA ASN A 963 7.31 -39.68 18.51
C ASN A 963 6.56 -40.90 17.94
N ARG A 964 6.27 -41.90 18.79
CA ARG A 964 5.63 -43.14 18.37
C ARG A 964 4.70 -43.71 19.44
N ILE A 965 3.78 -44.56 19.00
CA ILE A 965 2.97 -45.42 19.88
C ILE A 965 3.48 -46.86 19.76
N GLN A 966 3.61 -47.55 20.89
CA GLN A 966 4.00 -48.95 20.95
C GLN A 966 2.89 -49.79 21.59
N LYS A 967 2.62 -50.98 21.04
CA LYS A 967 1.65 -51.96 21.54
C LYS A 967 2.38 -53.19 22.10
N PHE A 968 1.98 -53.64 23.28
CA PHE A 968 2.53 -54.81 23.98
C PHE A 968 1.42 -55.79 24.36
N THR A 969 1.78 -57.05 24.61
CA THR A 969 0.91 -58.00 25.29
C THR A 969 0.73 -57.62 26.76
N SER A 970 -0.23 -58.24 27.45
CA SER A 970 -0.41 -58.10 28.91
C SER A 970 0.86 -58.47 29.70
N ASP A 971 1.70 -59.34 29.14
CA ASP A 971 2.97 -59.79 29.71
C ASP A 971 4.17 -58.91 29.29
N GLY A 972 3.95 -57.78 28.61
CA GLY A 972 5.00 -56.84 28.22
C GLY A 972 5.82 -57.24 26.98
N GLU A 973 5.39 -58.23 26.21
CA GLU A 973 6.04 -58.58 24.94
C GLU A 973 5.65 -57.59 23.84
N PHE A 974 6.62 -57.10 23.08
CA PHE A 974 6.38 -56.16 21.99
C PHE A 974 5.57 -56.81 20.86
N ILE A 975 4.50 -56.12 20.41
CA ILE A 975 3.66 -56.57 19.29
C ILE A 975 3.93 -55.74 18.04
N THR A 976 3.79 -54.42 18.13
CA THR A 976 3.94 -53.50 16.99
C THR A 976 4.17 -52.06 17.46
N MET A 977 4.58 -51.19 16.55
CA MET A 977 4.68 -49.75 16.76
C MET A 977 4.35 -48.98 15.48
N TRP A 978 3.92 -47.75 15.64
CA TRP A 978 3.74 -46.81 14.54
C TRP A 978 4.02 -45.39 15.00
N GLY A 979 4.42 -44.54 14.06
CA GLY A 979 4.78 -43.16 14.32
C GLY A 979 6.21 -42.82 13.94
N GLU A 980 6.41 -41.60 13.44
CA GLU A 980 7.70 -40.98 13.20
C GLU A 980 7.63 -39.47 13.47
N PHE A 981 8.77 -38.82 13.68
CA PHE A 981 8.78 -37.38 13.92
C PHE A 981 8.42 -36.60 12.65
N GLY A 982 7.44 -35.70 12.75
CA GLY A 982 7.12 -34.79 11.66
C GLY A 982 5.97 -33.85 11.97
N ALA A 983 5.89 -32.77 11.19
CA ALA A 983 4.68 -31.98 11.09
C ALA A 983 3.56 -32.83 10.47
N ALA A 984 2.30 -32.52 10.78
CA ALA A 984 1.07 -33.27 10.48
C ALA A 984 0.73 -33.60 9.00
N GLU A 985 1.71 -33.77 8.13
CA GLU A 985 1.61 -34.16 6.72
C GLU A 985 0.99 -35.54 6.51
N THR A 986 1.21 -36.47 7.45
CA THR A 986 0.59 -37.80 7.47
C THR A 986 -0.01 -38.11 8.85
N PRO A 987 -0.92 -39.09 8.98
CA PRO A 987 -1.41 -39.54 10.28
C PRO A 987 -0.34 -40.17 11.18
N TYR A 988 0.79 -40.60 10.59
CA TYR A 988 1.89 -41.26 11.31
C TYR A 988 2.99 -40.28 11.72
N HIS A 989 2.97 -39.04 11.24
CA HIS A 989 3.85 -37.99 11.72
C HIS A 989 3.33 -37.46 13.06
N PHE A 990 4.04 -37.77 14.13
CA PHE A 990 3.77 -37.25 15.47
C PHE A 990 4.80 -36.21 15.86
N TRP A 991 4.38 -35.29 16.72
CA TRP A 991 5.25 -34.38 17.42
C TRP A 991 4.92 -34.44 18.91
N GLY A 992 5.64 -35.31 19.63
CA GLY A 992 5.47 -35.52 21.06
C GLY A 992 4.06 -36.00 21.42
N PRO A 993 3.65 -37.22 21.02
CA PRO A 993 2.38 -37.78 21.44
C PRO A 993 2.42 -38.05 22.96
N ARG A 994 1.42 -37.62 23.71
CA ARG A 994 1.46 -37.67 25.20
C ARG A 994 0.37 -38.52 25.83
N GLY A 995 -0.86 -38.42 25.36
CA GLY A 995 -2.00 -39.20 25.88
C GLY A 995 -2.42 -40.28 24.90
N VAL A 996 -2.85 -41.41 25.43
CA VAL A 996 -3.46 -42.50 24.68
C VAL A 996 -4.68 -43.01 25.43
N ALA A 997 -5.76 -43.30 24.72
CA ALA A 997 -6.95 -43.94 25.27
C ALA A 997 -7.43 -45.02 24.28
N VAL A 998 -8.04 -46.09 24.79
CA VAL A 998 -8.61 -47.17 23.98
C VAL A 998 -10.06 -47.37 24.37
N ASP A 999 -10.93 -47.54 23.39
CA ASP A 999 -12.35 -47.84 23.64
C ASP A 999 -12.66 -49.34 23.52
N ASP A 1000 -13.89 -49.71 23.88
CA ASP A 1000 -14.40 -51.09 23.85
C ASP A 1000 -14.36 -51.75 22.46
N GLN A 1001 -14.23 -50.95 21.39
CA GLN A 1001 -14.07 -51.45 20.02
C GLN A 1001 -12.60 -51.70 19.64
N GLY A 1002 -11.66 -51.39 20.55
CA GLY A 1002 -10.23 -51.48 20.32
C GLY A 1002 -9.68 -50.34 19.45
N ARG A 1003 -10.38 -49.21 19.35
CA ARG A 1003 -9.88 -48.01 18.64
C ARG A 1003 -8.95 -47.25 19.58
N VAL A 1004 -7.81 -46.80 19.05
CA VAL A 1004 -6.74 -46.15 19.81
C VAL A 1004 -6.73 -44.66 19.48
N TYR A 1005 -6.96 -43.82 20.49
CA TYR A 1005 -7.00 -42.36 20.38
C TYR A 1005 -5.71 -41.78 20.92
N VAL A 1006 -5.04 -40.94 20.14
CA VAL A 1006 -3.73 -40.39 20.48
C VAL A 1006 -3.79 -38.88 20.43
N THR A 1007 -3.41 -38.21 21.51
CA THR A 1007 -3.17 -36.76 21.50
C THR A 1007 -1.78 -36.48 20.95
N ASP A 1008 -1.75 -35.99 19.71
CA ASP A 1008 -0.53 -35.56 19.01
C ASP A 1008 -0.25 -34.10 19.39
N THR A 1009 0.33 -33.92 20.58
CA THR A 1009 0.35 -32.64 21.30
C THR A 1009 0.98 -31.51 20.49
N GLY A 1010 2.18 -31.70 19.92
CA GLY A 1010 2.89 -30.68 19.16
C GLY A 1010 2.22 -30.32 17.83
N ASN A 1011 1.47 -31.26 17.24
CA ASN A 1011 0.68 -31.03 16.03
C ASN A 1011 -0.77 -30.60 16.33
N LYS A 1012 -1.14 -30.45 17.62
CA LYS A 1012 -2.40 -29.87 18.09
C LYS A 1012 -3.65 -30.61 17.57
N ARG A 1013 -3.60 -31.95 17.54
CA ARG A 1013 -4.68 -32.80 17.02
C ARG A 1013 -4.85 -34.10 17.80
N VAL A 1014 -5.98 -34.76 17.56
CA VAL A 1014 -6.23 -36.15 17.98
C VAL A 1014 -6.23 -37.04 16.75
N VAL A 1015 -5.49 -38.14 16.79
CA VAL A 1015 -5.43 -39.15 15.72
C VAL A 1015 -5.98 -40.48 16.25
N ILE A 1016 -6.82 -41.13 15.44
CA ILE A 1016 -7.53 -42.35 15.80
C ILE A 1016 -7.02 -43.49 14.93
N PHE A 1017 -6.63 -44.60 15.55
CA PHE A 1017 -6.14 -45.81 14.90
C PHE A 1017 -6.99 -47.03 15.26
N ASP A 1018 -6.91 -48.07 14.44
CA ASP A 1018 -7.37 -49.41 14.85
C ASP A 1018 -6.30 -50.11 15.71
N SER A 1019 -6.66 -51.29 16.22
CA SER A 1019 -5.78 -52.10 17.08
C SER A 1019 -4.50 -52.61 16.38
N ASN A 1020 -4.41 -52.51 15.06
CA ASN A 1020 -3.23 -52.86 14.26
C ASN A 1020 -2.37 -51.64 13.90
N GLY A 1021 -2.77 -50.43 14.30
CA GLY A 1021 -2.08 -49.18 14.00
C GLY A 1021 -2.45 -48.56 12.65
N SER A 1022 -3.54 -48.99 12.01
CA SER A 1022 -4.03 -48.34 10.78
C SER A 1022 -4.82 -47.08 11.14
N SER A 1023 -4.48 -45.95 10.51
CA SER A 1023 -5.20 -44.69 10.73
C SER A 1023 -6.67 -44.80 10.31
N LEU A 1024 -7.59 -44.47 11.22
CA LEU A 1024 -9.03 -44.44 10.99
C LEU A 1024 -9.53 -43.02 10.71
N ALA A 1025 -9.13 -42.06 11.53
CA ALA A 1025 -9.57 -40.66 11.44
C ALA A 1025 -8.61 -39.73 12.19
N SER A 1026 -8.75 -38.42 11.98
CA SER A 1026 -8.13 -37.40 12.82
C SER A 1026 -9.00 -36.15 12.85
N PHE A 1027 -8.92 -35.40 13.93
CA PHE A 1027 -9.59 -34.12 14.09
C PHE A 1027 -8.77 -33.20 15.00
N GLY A 1028 -9.06 -31.90 14.98
CA GLY A 1028 -8.27 -30.89 15.67
C GLY A 1028 -7.47 -30.01 14.72
N GLY A 1029 -6.77 -29.05 15.31
CA GLY A 1029 -5.91 -28.09 14.65
C GLY A 1029 -5.55 -26.96 15.61
N ALA A 1030 -4.51 -26.20 15.31
CA ALA A 1030 -4.11 -25.06 16.13
C ALA A 1030 -5.25 -24.03 16.26
N GLY A 1031 -5.54 -23.58 17.48
CA GLY A 1031 -6.40 -22.42 17.71
C GLY A 1031 -7.20 -22.47 19.02
N LEU A 1032 -7.97 -21.41 19.23
CA LEU A 1032 -8.83 -21.21 20.41
C LEU A 1032 -10.28 -21.63 20.17
N GLY A 1033 -10.65 -21.84 18.90
CA GLY A 1033 -11.99 -22.22 18.50
C GLY A 1033 -12.40 -23.58 19.06
N VAL A 1034 -13.71 -23.83 19.05
CA VAL A 1034 -14.28 -25.12 19.42
C VAL A 1034 -13.76 -26.21 18.46
N GLY A 1035 -13.23 -27.30 18.99
CA GLY A 1035 -12.60 -28.38 18.21
C GLY A 1035 -11.19 -28.06 17.70
N GLN A 1036 -10.63 -26.90 18.06
CA GLN A 1036 -9.20 -26.59 17.93
C GLN A 1036 -8.51 -26.75 19.29
N PHE A 1037 -7.21 -26.95 19.28
CA PHE A 1037 -6.42 -27.23 20.47
C PHE A 1037 -5.15 -26.38 20.54
N ASP A 1038 -4.67 -26.18 21.77
CA ASP A 1038 -3.33 -25.71 22.09
C ASP A 1038 -2.73 -26.58 23.21
N GLU A 1039 -1.78 -27.44 22.82
CA GLU A 1039 -1.22 -28.52 23.64
C GLU A 1039 -2.29 -29.47 24.24
N PRO A 1040 -2.98 -30.27 23.41
CA PRO A 1040 -3.85 -31.34 23.92
C PRO A 1040 -3.00 -32.45 24.57
N VAL A 1041 -3.33 -32.84 25.81
CA VAL A 1041 -2.54 -33.84 26.57
C VAL A 1041 -3.41 -35.00 27.06
N GLY A 1042 -4.04 -34.89 28.22
CA GLY A 1042 -4.91 -35.94 28.77
C GLY A 1042 -6.07 -36.25 27.85
N ILE A 1043 -6.36 -37.54 27.67
CA ILE A 1043 -7.49 -38.02 26.88
C ILE A 1043 -8.15 -39.20 27.59
N ALA A 1044 -9.49 -39.22 27.60
CA ALA A 1044 -10.26 -40.36 28.03
C ALA A 1044 -11.45 -40.58 27.07
N VAL A 1045 -11.92 -41.82 27.00
CA VAL A 1045 -13.09 -42.21 26.21
C VAL A 1045 -14.04 -43.00 27.09
N ASP A 1046 -15.32 -42.66 27.06
CA ASP A 1046 -16.34 -43.38 27.83
C ASP A 1046 -17.07 -44.46 27.01
N ASP A 1047 -17.95 -45.21 27.67
CA ASP A 1047 -18.73 -46.31 27.08
C ASP A 1047 -19.73 -45.88 25.98
N LEU A 1048 -20.03 -44.57 25.89
CA LEU A 1048 -20.82 -43.97 24.82
C LEU A 1048 -19.95 -43.49 23.65
N GLY A 1049 -18.62 -43.61 23.76
CA GLY A 1049 -17.63 -43.19 22.78
C GLY A 1049 -17.39 -41.68 22.75
N ARG A 1050 -17.75 -40.93 23.81
CA ARG A 1050 -17.41 -39.51 23.93
C ARG A 1050 -15.94 -39.37 24.32
N ILE A 1051 -15.26 -38.38 23.74
CA ILE A 1051 -13.84 -38.14 23.97
C ILE A 1051 -13.66 -36.88 24.80
N TYR A 1052 -12.96 -36.99 25.93
CA TYR A 1052 -12.62 -35.87 26.80
C TYR A 1052 -11.17 -35.53 26.56
N VAL A 1053 -10.88 -34.27 26.19
CA VAL A 1053 -9.52 -33.80 25.89
C VAL A 1053 -9.16 -32.65 26.82
N ALA A 1054 -8.04 -32.79 27.53
CA ALA A 1054 -7.38 -31.69 28.24
C ALA A 1054 -6.66 -30.78 27.24
N ASP A 1055 -7.29 -29.67 26.90
CA ASP A 1055 -6.77 -28.63 26.02
C ASP A 1055 -5.95 -27.63 26.84
N THR A 1056 -4.73 -28.05 27.18
CA THR A 1056 -3.97 -27.57 28.34
C THR A 1056 -3.72 -26.06 28.31
N TRP A 1057 -3.22 -25.53 27.20
CA TRP A 1057 -2.87 -24.10 27.11
C TRP A 1057 -4.08 -23.21 26.81
N ASN A 1058 -5.15 -23.79 26.29
CA ASN A 1058 -6.45 -23.13 26.24
C ASN A 1058 -7.19 -23.15 27.60
N LYS A 1059 -6.62 -23.81 28.62
CA LYS A 1059 -7.16 -23.87 29.99
C LYS A 1059 -8.58 -24.43 30.06
N ARG A 1060 -8.87 -25.48 29.30
CA ARG A 1060 -10.24 -26.03 29.23
C ARG A 1060 -10.26 -27.53 28.99
N ILE A 1061 -11.38 -28.15 29.35
CA ILE A 1061 -11.75 -29.47 28.84
C ILE A 1061 -12.64 -29.28 27.62
N GLN A 1062 -12.44 -30.11 26.60
CA GLN A 1062 -13.39 -30.24 25.50
C GLN A 1062 -13.89 -31.68 25.39
N VAL A 1063 -15.21 -31.84 25.37
CA VAL A 1063 -15.89 -33.13 25.20
C VAL A 1063 -16.42 -33.23 23.78
N MET A 1064 -15.91 -34.22 23.05
CA MET A 1064 -16.30 -34.52 21.68
C MET A 1064 -17.33 -35.64 21.66
N ILE A 1065 -18.47 -35.40 21.02
CA ILE A 1065 -19.54 -36.41 20.93
C ILE A 1065 -19.51 -37.03 19.53
N PRO A 1066 -19.47 -38.37 19.40
CA PRO A 1066 -19.49 -39.02 18.10
C PRO A 1066 -20.83 -38.81 17.39
N THR A 1067 -20.79 -38.54 16.08
CA THR A 1067 -21.99 -38.42 15.23
C THR A 1067 -22.10 -39.56 14.23
N GLY A 1068 -22.95 -40.54 14.55
CA GLY A 1068 -23.10 -41.77 13.78
C GLY A 1068 -21.80 -42.59 13.70
N ASP A 1069 -21.75 -43.57 12.80
CA ASP A 1069 -20.62 -44.52 12.72
C ASP A 1069 -19.39 -43.99 11.95
N ASN A 1070 -19.38 -42.71 11.56
CA ASN A 1070 -18.37 -42.14 10.66
C ASN A 1070 -17.12 -41.58 11.37
N LEU A 1071 -16.92 -41.87 12.66
CA LEU A 1071 -15.79 -41.33 13.47
C LEU A 1071 -15.64 -39.80 13.35
N ARG A 1072 -16.78 -39.11 13.27
CA ARG A 1072 -16.84 -37.65 13.25
C ARG A 1072 -17.23 -37.14 14.61
N TYR A 1073 -16.42 -36.22 15.10
CA TYR A 1073 -16.45 -35.70 16.46
C TYR A 1073 -16.67 -34.18 16.43
N PRO A 1074 -17.87 -33.69 16.06
CA PRO A 1074 -18.20 -32.30 16.33
C PRO A 1074 -18.20 -32.10 17.85
N THR A 1075 -17.68 -30.96 18.30
CA THR A 1075 -17.61 -30.63 19.72
C THR A 1075 -18.98 -30.16 20.23
N HIS A 1076 -19.30 -30.50 21.48
CA HIS A 1076 -20.59 -30.15 22.08
C HIS A 1076 -20.51 -29.52 23.47
N ILE A 1077 -19.53 -29.89 24.31
CA ILE A 1077 -19.42 -29.39 25.69
C ILE A 1077 -17.98 -28.96 25.95
N THR A 1078 -17.82 -27.79 26.57
CA THR A 1078 -16.51 -27.28 27.01
C THR A 1078 -16.69 -26.43 28.26
N TRP A 1079 -15.71 -26.50 29.16
CA TRP A 1079 -15.64 -25.66 30.36
C TRP A 1079 -14.18 -25.32 30.67
N ASP A 1080 -13.97 -24.13 31.24
CA ASP A 1080 -12.66 -23.63 31.62
C ASP A 1080 -12.18 -24.29 32.93
N ILE A 1081 -10.87 -24.51 33.01
CA ILE A 1081 -10.16 -25.00 34.20
C ILE A 1081 -9.29 -23.86 34.72
N GLU A 1082 -9.82 -23.16 35.72
CA GLU A 1082 -9.15 -22.06 36.42
C GLU A 1082 -7.98 -22.53 37.30
N ALA A 1083 -7.52 -23.77 37.21
CA ALA A 1083 -6.34 -24.24 37.93
C ALA A 1083 -5.06 -24.26 37.05
N TRP A 1084 -5.21 -24.19 35.72
CA TRP A 1084 -4.10 -24.39 34.79
C TRP A 1084 -3.42 -23.07 34.39
N TYR A 1085 -2.37 -22.68 35.12
CA TYR A 1085 -1.64 -21.41 34.87
C TYR A 1085 -0.17 -21.57 34.47
N GLY A 1086 0.33 -22.79 34.26
CA GLY A 1086 1.75 -23.05 33.99
C GLY A 1086 2.08 -23.42 32.54
N GLU A 1087 3.21 -22.91 32.04
CA GLU A 1087 3.76 -23.25 30.71
C GLU A 1087 4.72 -24.45 30.74
N SER A 1088 4.81 -25.15 31.87
CA SER A 1088 5.74 -26.28 32.02
C SER A 1088 5.49 -27.33 30.94
N LEU A 1089 6.56 -27.75 30.26
CA LEU A 1089 6.51 -28.88 29.33
C LEU A 1089 6.45 -30.23 30.05
N ASP A 1090 6.70 -30.26 31.35
CA ASP A 1090 6.76 -31.49 32.16
C ASP A 1090 5.48 -31.71 32.99
N ASN A 1091 4.86 -30.64 33.48
CA ASN A 1091 3.67 -30.70 34.34
C ASN A 1091 2.41 -30.50 33.50
N LYS A 1092 1.97 -31.55 32.79
CA LYS A 1092 0.75 -31.50 31.98
C LYS A 1092 -0.39 -32.29 32.63
N PRO A 1093 -1.64 -31.81 32.53
CA PRO A 1093 -2.78 -32.46 33.18
C PRO A 1093 -3.26 -33.68 32.39
N PHE A 1094 -3.38 -34.79 33.10
CA PHE A 1094 -4.15 -35.96 32.66
C PHE A 1094 -5.59 -35.88 33.20
N LEU A 1095 -6.47 -36.73 32.67
CA LEU A 1095 -7.85 -36.84 33.12
C LEU A 1095 -8.33 -38.28 33.05
N ALA A 1096 -9.30 -38.62 33.88
CA ALA A 1096 -10.03 -39.89 33.84
C ALA A 1096 -11.53 -39.65 33.95
N VAL A 1097 -12.34 -40.65 33.58
CA VAL A 1097 -13.80 -40.57 33.64
C VAL A 1097 -14.32 -41.83 34.33
N ASP A 1098 -15.30 -41.69 35.22
CA ASP A 1098 -15.96 -42.81 35.89
C ASP A 1098 -17.22 -43.31 35.14
N GLU A 1099 -17.85 -44.37 35.65
CA GLU A 1099 -19.09 -44.95 35.09
C GLU A 1099 -20.30 -44.00 35.18
N GLU A 1100 -20.24 -42.95 36.01
CA GLU A 1100 -21.26 -41.91 36.12
C GLU A 1100 -20.98 -40.71 35.20
N TYR A 1101 -19.90 -40.78 34.42
CA TYR A 1101 -19.43 -39.74 33.51
C TYR A 1101 -18.88 -38.49 34.19
N ASN A 1102 -18.50 -38.58 35.47
CA ASN A 1102 -17.76 -37.53 36.13
C ASN A 1102 -16.31 -37.55 35.63
N SER A 1103 -15.76 -36.37 35.35
CA SER A 1103 -14.38 -36.20 34.93
C SER A 1103 -13.49 -35.81 36.10
N TYR A 1104 -12.44 -36.60 36.30
CA TYR A 1104 -11.37 -36.36 37.27
C TYR A 1104 -10.21 -35.72 36.53
N VAL A 1105 -9.88 -34.49 36.91
CA VAL A 1105 -8.95 -33.63 36.18
C VAL A 1105 -7.77 -33.30 37.09
N ALA A 1106 -6.56 -33.54 36.59
CA ALA A 1106 -5.35 -33.20 37.33
C ALA A 1106 -5.14 -31.67 37.39
N ASP A 1107 -4.79 -31.18 38.58
CA ASP A 1107 -4.14 -29.88 38.79
C ASP A 1107 -2.69 -30.13 39.24
N PRO A 1108 -1.74 -30.23 38.28
CA PRO A 1108 -0.37 -30.63 38.56
C PRO A 1108 0.43 -29.62 39.39
N ILE A 1109 0.03 -28.34 39.35
CA ILE A 1109 0.70 -27.23 40.06
C ILE A 1109 0.22 -27.16 41.50
N PHE A 1110 -1.11 -27.19 41.66
CA PHE A 1110 -1.88 -27.41 42.89
C PHE A 1110 -1.50 -28.65 43.69
N GLY A 1111 -1.12 -29.73 42.99
CA GLY A 1111 -1.12 -31.04 43.63
C GLY A 1111 -2.53 -31.48 44.02
N ARG A 1112 -3.53 -31.19 43.18
CA ARG A 1112 -4.96 -31.45 43.46
C ARG A 1112 -5.63 -32.24 42.35
N VAL A 1113 -6.69 -32.96 42.71
CA VAL A 1113 -7.62 -33.58 41.76
C VAL A 1113 -8.92 -32.80 41.82
N LEU A 1114 -9.42 -32.39 40.66
CA LEU A 1114 -10.68 -31.66 40.50
C LEU A 1114 -11.71 -32.59 39.87
N VAL A 1115 -12.95 -32.56 40.35
CA VAL A 1115 -14.04 -33.40 39.82
C VAL A 1115 -15.14 -32.54 39.23
N PHE A 1116 -15.56 -32.86 38.02
CA PHE A 1116 -16.64 -32.19 37.31
C PHE A 1116 -17.68 -33.20 36.82
N ASP A 1117 -18.95 -32.79 36.78
CA ASP A 1117 -19.99 -33.56 36.08
C ASP A 1117 -19.87 -33.43 34.55
N ILE A 1118 -20.78 -34.08 33.81
CA ILE A 1118 -20.77 -34.09 32.35
C ILE A 1118 -21.08 -32.72 31.71
N GLU A 1119 -21.76 -31.83 32.45
CA GLU A 1119 -22.02 -30.45 32.03
C GLU A 1119 -20.83 -29.51 32.34
N GLY A 1120 -19.83 -29.98 33.08
CA GLY A 1120 -18.67 -29.19 33.49
C GLY A 1120 -18.85 -28.42 34.80
N ASN A 1121 -19.88 -28.73 35.59
CA ASN A 1121 -20.04 -28.13 36.92
C ASN A 1121 -19.05 -28.77 37.91
N PHE A 1122 -18.39 -27.93 38.70
CA PHE A 1122 -17.47 -28.38 39.72
C PHE A 1122 -18.20 -29.07 40.88
N LEU A 1123 -17.82 -30.31 41.18
CA LEU A 1123 -18.39 -31.10 42.27
C LEU A 1123 -17.56 -30.96 43.54
N GLN A 1124 -16.29 -31.32 43.48
CA GLN A 1124 -15.37 -31.36 44.61
C GLN A 1124 -13.91 -31.38 44.17
N ALA A 1125 -13.00 -31.04 45.10
CA ALA A 1125 -11.56 -31.20 44.92
C ALA A 1125 -10.91 -31.79 46.17
N TRP A 1126 -9.73 -32.40 46.05
CA TRP A 1126 -8.89 -32.74 47.20
C TRP A 1126 -7.42 -32.70 46.82
N GLY A 1127 -6.56 -32.78 47.83
CA GLY A 1127 -5.10 -32.72 47.69
C GLY A 1127 -4.55 -31.40 48.22
N GLY A 1128 -3.37 -31.05 47.72
CA GLY A 1128 -2.60 -29.88 48.12
C GLY A 1128 -1.12 -30.15 47.92
N TYR A 1129 -0.39 -29.13 47.47
CA TYR A 1129 1.00 -29.31 47.09
C TYR A 1129 1.89 -29.70 48.28
N GLY A 1130 2.42 -30.92 48.27
CA GLY A 1130 3.23 -31.39 49.39
C GLY A 1130 3.62 -32.85 49.27
N SER A 1131 3.87 -33.51 50.40
CA SER A 1131 4.32 -34.91 50.47
C SER A 1131 3.63 -35.73 51.57
N GLY A 1132 2.68 -35.13 52.30
CA GLY A 1132 1.81 -35.81 53.26
C GLY A 1132 0.88 -36.86 52.64
N LEU A 1133 0.01 -37.46 53.45
CA LEU A 1133 -0.95 -38.49 53.01
C LEU A 1133 -2.19 -37.89 52.33
N ASN A 1134 -2.51 -36.62 52.60
CA ASN A 1134 -3.54 -35.82 51.94
C ASN A 1134 -2.97 -34.80 50.95
N GLU A 1135 -1.65 -34.79 50.76
CA GLU A 1135 -0.96 -33.87 49.87
C GLU A 1135 -0.38 -34.63 48.67
N ILE A 1136 -0.38 -34.02 47.49
CA ILE A 1136 0.16 -34.60 46.27
C ILE A 1136 1.22 -33.63 45.74
N GLY A 1137 2.38 -34.15 45.32
CA GLY A 1137 3.47 -33.31 44.82
C GLY A 1137 3.17 -32.78 43.42
N THR A 1138 3.02 -33.68 42.46
CA THR A 1138 2.57 -33.34 41.10
C THR A 1138 1.65 -34.44 40.64
N VAL A 1139 0.39 -34.10 40.39
CA VAL A 1139 -0.61 -35.03 39.87
C VAL A 1139 -0.24 -35.37 38.42
N GLY A 1140 0.11 -36.63 38.18
CA GLY A 1140 0.27 -37.22 36.85
C GLY A 1140 -1.05 -37.80 36.36
N GLY A 1141 -1.04 -39.05 35.91
CA GLY A 1141 -2.20 -39.82 35.50
C GLY A 1141 -3.14 -40.17 36.63
N LEU A 1142 -4.39 -40.34 36.22
CA LEU A 1142 -5.55 -40.62 37.05
C LEU A 1142 -6.23 -41.87 36.47
N ALA A 1143 -6.69 -42.76 37.34
CA ALA A 1143 -7.56 -43.87 36.95
C ALA A 1143 -8.61 -44.10 38.04
N VAL A 1144 -9.81 -44.53 37.64
CA VAL A 1144 -10.89 -44.86 38.57
C VAL A 1144 -11.11 -46.36 38.52
N ASP A 1145 -11.08 -47.02 39.67
CA ASP A 1145 -11.36 -48.45 39.75
C ASP A 1145 -12.87 -48.74 39.78
N SER A 1146 -13.25 -50.01 39.57
CA SER A 1146 -14.65 -50.46 39.56
C SER A 1146 -15.38 -50.30 40.91
N GLN A 1147 -14.68 -49.90 41.97
CA GLN A 1147 -15.27 -49.57 43.27
C GLN A 1147 -15.45 -48.06 43.48
N GLY A 1148 -15.10 -47.25 42.47
CA GLY A 1148 -15.15 -45.78 42.53
C GLY A 1148 -13.97 -45.15 43.27
N SER A 1149 -12.90 -45.89 43.54
CA SER A 1149 -11.68 -45.35 44.16
C SER A 1149 -10.81 -44.69 43.09
N VAL A 1150 -10.22 -43.55 43.42
CA VAL A 1150 -9.39 -42.77 42.49
C VAL A 1150 -7.92 -43.02 42.77
N TRP A 1151 -7.22 -43.50 41.76
CA TRP A 1151 -5.79 -43.76 41.79
C TRP A 1151 -5.03 -42.64 41.08
N VAL A 1152 -3.99 -42.16 41.74
CA VAL A 1152 -3.22 -40.98 41.32
C VAL A 1152 -1.74 -41.32 41.31
N THR A 1153 -1.06 -41.04 40.20
CA THR A 1153 0.40 -41.01 40.18
C THR A 1153 0.90 -39.67 40.69
N ASP A 1154 1.72 -39.69 41.74
CA ASP A 1154 2.39 -38.50 42.27
C ASP A 1154 3.82 -38.48 41.70
N SER A 1155 3.96 -37.85 40.54
CA SER A 1155 5.20 -37.86 39.75
C SER A 1155 6.37 -37.26 40.52
N ARG A 1156 6.13 -36.20 41.31
CA ARG A 1156 7.20 -35.52 42.05
C ARG A 1156 7.68 -36.31 43.24
N ASN A 1157 6.77 -36.93 44.00
CA ASN A 1157 7.14 -37.70 45.18
C ASN A 1157 7.39 -39.20 44.88
N ASN A 1158 7.39 -39.59 43.60
CA ASN A 1158 7.69 -40.95 43.13
C ASN A 1158 6.84 -42.02 43.83
N ARG A 1159 5.51 -41.83 43.81
CA ARG A 1159 4.56 -42.70 44.51
C ARG A 1159 3.22 -42.78 43.80
N ILE A 1160 2.45 -43.80 44.11
CA ILE A 1160 1.06 -43.97 43.65
C ILE A 1160 0.17 -43.90 44.89
N MET A 1161 -0.95 -43.21 44.78
CA MET A 1161 -1.87 -42.94 45.88
C MET A 1161 -3.27 -43.39 45.49
N ARG A 1162 -3.97 -44.08 46.40
CA ARG A 1162 -5.39 -44.45 46.25
C ARG A 1162 -6.22 -43.59 47.19
N PHE A 1163 -7.30 -43.03 46.69
CA PHE A 1163 -8.27 -42.25 47.44
C PHE A 1163 -9.65 -42.89 47.33
N ASP A 1164 -10.25 -43.22 48.47
CA ASP A 1164 -11.63 -43.74 48.52
C ASP A 1164 -12.57 -42.56 48.77
N LEU A 1165 -13.41 -42.24 47.80
CA LEU A 1165 -14.31 -41.10 47.90
C LEU A 1165 -15.44 -41.36 48.92
N PRO A 1166 -15.84 -40.36 49.73
CA PRO A 1166 -17.00 -40.50 50.60
C PRO A 1166 -18.26 -40.71 49.76
N PRO A 1167 -19.21 -41.56 50.21
CA PRO A 1167 -20.47 -41.76 49.48
C PRO A 1167 -21.20 -40.41 49.33
N ALA A 1168 -21.66 -40.13 48.11
CA ALA A 1168 -22.37 -38.90 47.78
C ALA A 1168 -23.47 -38.66 48.82
N ALA A 1169 -23.48 -37.46 49.42
CA ALA A 1169 -24.49 -37.10 50.40
C ALA A 1169 -25.86 -37.17 49.72
N SER A 1170 -26.63 -38.22 50.01
CA SER A 1170 -28.02 -38.33 49.60
C SER A 1170 -28.75 -37.09 50.12
N GLU A 1171 -29.43 -36.37 49.24
CA GLU A 1171 -30.41 -35.33 49.61
C GLU A 1171 -31.48 -35.91 50.53
N GLU A 1172 -31.22 -35.95 51.84
CA GLU A 1172 -32.27 -36.06 52.85
C GLU A 1172 -32.49 -34.69 53.49
N GLY A 1173 -33.42 -33.94 52.87
CA GLY A 1173 -34.37 -33.13 53.60
C GLY A 1173 -33.89 -31.80 54.16
N GLN A 1174 -33.82 -30.77 53.32
CA GLN A 1174 -34.26 -29.44 53.72
C GLN A 1174 -35.31 -28.90 52.76
N SER A 1175 -36.57 -29.29 53.02
CA SER A 1175 -37.70 -28.43 52.72
C SER A 1175 -37.53 -27.14 53.52
N VAL A 1176 -37.17 -26.04 52.86
CA VAL A 1176 -37.36 -24.70 53.39
C VAL A 1176 -38.49 -24.06 52.61
N GLU A 1177 -39.61 -23.87 53.30
CA GLU A 1177 -40.68 -22.96 52.91
C GLU A 1177 -40.15 -21.52 52.83
N TYR A 1178 -40.43 -20.89 51.69
CA TYR A 1178 -40.34 -19.46 51.33
C TYR A 1178 -38.97 -18.79 51.17
#